data_AF-A0A7W8E0V4-F1
#
_entry.id   AF-A0A7W8E0V4-F1
#
_cell.length_a   1.000
_cell.length_b   1.000
_cell.length_c   1.000
_cell.angle_alpha   90.00
_cell.angle_beta   90.00
_cell.angle_gamma   90.00
#
_symmetry.space_group_name_H-M   'P 1'
#
loop_
_entity.id
_entity.type
_entity.pdbx_description
1 polymer ?
#
loop_
_entity_poly.entity_id
_entity_poly.type
_entity_poly.pdbx_seq_one_letter_code
_entity_poly.pdbx_strand_id
1 'polypeptide(L)'
;MPARRYHLWLGCLAGPFLVVLAVTGVLLAVDALRAHATQPAAAPAGLSVADLAAGLARHGTLERLAVTPMGTIVAQFATPRRRATIDPADLSLRPVAEAGDTIRTVTEIHRTLMTGDPGRLILALATFAGLLLAATGLARIWRGERGGGALRRLHRSLGLTFALPFVVSAATGLGLAAAAMFPVDGVRPAFPSAFAEGDRLPVGAVAALAAVAVGDLEELVLPRADDADDGYFLATADRFAWIDPVSGRVAAASERPVMHRLTAAILRLHAGRSMTALAIIFGLAAAAVALLGLTGLAAGGIAIRRRRPVVSGAAAKADTIILVGSQGGTTWGFAERLAARLTEAGHRVDLAAMNSLASDYPTAERLIVLTATHGVGEPPGSADRFLARLPQAILPPAFAVLGFGDREAKAFCGFAEAVDAALLATGAKPMLPLARIHRRSEPDYAAWVERLLAALGHAREAVAPTDRPVPAPLVRGSLTRRVVSGKAMGSRWSVTLWAPEHRDLSDLVAGLAARIAAIETSMSRFRDDSEVSAFDRAPCDAWQSVSRDLAEVLAVGLDIGRRSGGAFDVGLAAEVAARGFGAGWSGSGVARDRIVPAHETIELDLGARRIRKRAAVSLDLAGIAKGWAVDELSRLVAEAGFPSHLVALDGELRAGAVQPDGRPWAIGLEAPAIGRRAVIGHIDLIERSVATSGNNRRCDANGGHTIDPATGRSVAAAPASVSVLGSTCIVADAWATALMVRGRDGLAAARAAGVEALFVAREPLAMPPTARAARWLGAQLSNHRRCRDAQP
;
A
#
# COMPACT_ATOMS: atom_id res chain seq x y z
N MET A 1 12.33 -12.25 46.03
CA MET A 1 11.46 -11.07 45.77
C MET A 1 11.46 -10.52 44.33
N PRO A 2 12.55 -10.50 43.54
CA PRO A 2 12.53 -9.84 42.20
C PRO A 2 11.67 -10.55 41.14
N ALA A 3 11.67 -11.89 41.11
CA ALA A 3 10.97 -12.68 40.08
C ALA A 3 9.44 -12.46 40.02
N ARG A 4 8.79 -12.17 41.16
CA ARG A 4 7.34 -11.90 41.23
C ARG A 4 6.99 -10.56 40.58
N ARG A 5 7.86 -9.54 40.74
CA ARG A 5 7.67 -8.24 40.11
C ARG A 5 7.89 -8.35 38.60
N TYR A 6 8.95 -9.03 38.16
CA TYR A 6 9.21 -9.20 36.72
C TYR A 6 8.11 -9.95 35.97
N HIS A 7 7.59 -11.05 36.53
CA HIS A 7 6.48 -11.78 35.92
C HIS A 7 5.20 -10.91 35.81
N LEU A 8 4.95 -10.06 36.80
CA LEU A 8 3.82 -9.13 36.78
C LEU A 8 4.01 -8.02 35.73
N TRP A 9 5.16 -7.36 35.70
CA TRP A 9 5.47 -6.28 34.75
C TRP A 9 5.45 -6.77 33.31
N LEU A 10 6.10 -7.90 33.02
CA LEU A 10 6.08 -8.53 31.70
C LEU A 10 4.65 -8.93 31.30
N GLY A 11 3.87 -9.48 32.23
CA GLY A 11 2.48 -9.86 32.00
C GLY A 11 1.58 -8.66 31.70
N CYS A 12 1.81 -7.52 32.33
CA CYS A 12 1.06 -6.29 32.09
C CYS A 12 1.39 -5.67 30.72
N LEU A 13 2.67 -5.68 30.33
CA LEU A 13 3.13 -5.09 29.08
C LEU A 13 2.78 -5.96 27.86
N ALA A 14 3.08 -7.27 27.93
CA ALA A 14 2.90 -8.20 26.81
C ALA A 14 1.50 -8.84 26.79
N GLY A 15 0.81 -8.88 27.93
CA GLY A 15 -0.48 -9.57 28.09
C GLY A 15 -1.55 -9.20 27.05
N PRO A 16 -1.82 -7.91 26.79
CA PRO A 16 -2.82 -7.52 25.79
C PRO A 16 -2.50 -8.06 24.39
N PHE A 17 -1.23 -8.00 23.98
CA PHE A 17 -0.79 -8.50 22.68
C PHE A 17 -0.82 -10.04 22.62
N LEU A 18 -0.43 -10.72 23.70
CA LEU A 18 -0.52 -12.18 23.80
C LEU A 18 -1.97 -12.66 23.78
N VAL A 19 -2.91 -11.92 24.36
CA VAL A 19 -4.35 -12.24 24.27
C VAL A 19 -4.84 -12.10 22.83
N VAL A 20 -4.47 -11.02 22.12
CA VAL A 20 -4.82 -10.87 20.69
C VAL A 20 -4.22 -12.01 19.85
N LEU A 21 -2.95 -12.34 20.04
CA LEU A 21 -2.27 -13.42 19.32
C LEU A 21 -2.91 -14.79 19.62
N ALA A 22 -3.30 -15.01 20.88
CA ALA A 22 -3.98 -16.22 21.32
C ALA A 22 -5.38 -16.36 20.73
N VAL A 23 -6.22 -15.31 20.81
CA VAL A 23 -7.58 -15.34 20.27
C VAL A 23 -7.57 -15.55 18.75
N THR A 24 -6.70 -14.83 18.04
CA THR A 24 -6.53 -15.03 16.59
C THR A 24 -5.96 -16.42 16.28
N GLY A 25 -5.03 -16.93 17.10
CA GLY A 25 -4.49 -18.29 16.97
C GLY A 25 -5.55 -19.38 17.12
N VAL A 26 -6.52 -19.23 18.03
CA VAL A 26 -7.67 -20.14 18.16
C VAL A 26 -8.50 -20.15 16.87
N LEU A 27 -8.82 -18.98 16.33
CA LEU A 27 -9.61 -18.87 15.09
C LEU A 27 -8.88 -19.50 13.89
N LEU A 28 -7.56 -19.28 13.78
CA LEU A 28 -6.74 -19.88 12.73
C LEU A 28 -6.59 -21.40 12.89
N ALA A 29 -6.55 -21.91 14.13
CA ALA A 29 -6.54 -23.35 14.40
C ALA A 29 -7.87 -24.01 13.98
N VAL A 30 -9.02 -23.36 14.21
CA VAL A 30 -10.33 -23.85 13.72
C VAL A 30 -10.38 -23.86 12.20
N ASP A 31 -9.88 -22.80 11.55
CA ASP A 31 -9.79 -22.75 10.09
C ASP A 31 -8.85 -23.82 9.52
N ALA A 32 -7.74 -24.09 10.21
CA ALA A 32 -6.82 -25.18 9.87
C ALA A 32 -7.50 -26.55 9.90
N LEU A 33 -8.33 -26.81 10.93
CA LEU A 33 -9.10 -28.06 11.04
C LEU A 33 -10.14 -28.20 9.92
N ARG A 34 -10.84 -27.12 9.57
CA ARG A 34 -11.78 -27.12 8.43
C ARG A 34 -11.08 -27.34 7.10
N ALA A 35 -9.93 -26.71 6.91
CA ALA A 35 -9.13 -26.87 5.70
C ALA A 35 -8.62 -28.31 5.54
N HIS A 36 -8.25 -28.99 6.63
CA HIS A 36 -7.82 -30.39 6.56
C HIS A 36 -8.90 -31.32 6.01
N ALA A 37 -10.16 -31.11 6.37
CA ALA A 37 -11.28 -31.90 5.87
C ALA A 37 -11.53 -31.74 4.35
N THR A 38 -10.94 -30.72 3.72
CA THR A 38 -11.12 -30.39 2.31
C THR A 38 -9.80 -30.41 1.53
N GLN A 39 -8.70 -30.82 2.15
CA GLN A 39 -7.38 -30.92 1.51
C GLN A 39 -7.37 -32.05 0.47
N PRO A 40 -6.75 -31.82 -0.71
CA PRO A 40 -6.50 -32.88 -1.68
C PRO A 40 -5.60 -33.98 -1.08
N ALA A 41 -5.65 -35.19 -1.65
CA ALA A 41 -4.78 -36.27 -1.23
C ALA A 41 -3.30 -35.89 -1.39
N ALA A 42 -2.43 -36.49 -0.57
CA ALA A 42 -0.99 -36.36 -0.74
C ALA A 42 -0.59 -36.90 -2.13
N ALA A 43 0.42 -36.28 -2.75
CA ALA A 43 0.94 -36.76 -4.02
C ALA A 43 1.39 -38.23 -3.90
N PRO A 44 1.05 -39.09 -4.88
CA PRO A 44 1.53 -40.46 -4.92
C PRO A 44 3.06 -40.51 -4.82
N ALA A 45 3.59 -41.46 -4.07
CA ALA A 45 5.03 -41.67 -3.96
C ALA A 45 5.62 -41.97 -5.35
N GLY A 46 6.63 -41.22 -5.76
CA GLY A 46 7.29 -41.38 -7.06
C GLY A 46 6.68 -40.59 -8.22
N LEU A 47 5.61 -39.81 -8.02
CA LEU A 47 5.10 -38.91 -9.06
C LEU A 47 6.12 -37.79 -9.36
N SER A 48 6.59 -37.72 -10.61
CA SER A 48 7.53 -36.68 -11.04
C SER A 48 6.82 -35.40 -11.47
N VAL A 49 7.54 -34.28 -11.43
CA VAL A 49 7.02 -32.98 -11.91
C VAL A 49 6.71 -33.03 -13.41
N ALA A 50 7.51 -33.77 -14.19
CA ALA A 50 7.26 -33.98 -15.62
C ALA A 50 5.93 -34.71 -15.87
N ASP A 51 5.68 -35.81 -15.15
CA ASP A 51 4.44 -36.60 -15.29
C ASP A 51 3.21 -35.80 -14.87
N LEU A 52 3.32 -35.04 -13.77
CA LEU A 52 2.26 -34.14 -13.31
C LEU A 52 1.94 -33.08 -14.38
N ALA A 53 2.95 -32.39 -14.90
CA ALA A 53 2.76 -31.35 -15.91
C ALA A 53 2.20 -31.92 -17.22
N ALA A 54 2.67 -33.09 -17.65
CA ALA A 54 2.17 -33.79 -18.83
C ALA A 54 0.71 -34.21 -18.66
N GLY A 55 0.37 -34.79 -17.50
CA GLY A 55 -0.99 -35.20 -17.18
C GLY A 55 -1.98 -34.03 -17.14
N LEU A 56 -1.54 -32.83 -16.74
CA LEU A 56 -2.36 -31.63 -16.70
C LEU A 56 -2.58 -30.98 -18.06
N ALA A 57 -1.75 -31.29 -19.07
CA ALA A 57 -1.91 -30.75 -20.43
C ALA A 57 -3.29 -31.08 -21.04
N ARG A 58 -3.93 -32.17 -20.60
CA ARG A 58 -5.30 -32.54 -21.00
C ARG A 58 -6.37 -31.51 -20.60
N HIS A 59 -6.06 -30.65 -19.64
CA HIS A 59 -6.96 -29.63 -19.12
C HIS A 59 -6.75 -28.25 -19.75
N GLY A 60 -5.78 -28.10 -20.65
CA GLY A 60 -5.45 -26.86 -21.34
C GLY A 60 -3.95 -26.55 -21.34
N THR A 61 -3.60 -25.40 -21.90
CA THR A 61 -2.21 -24.92 -21.95
C THR A 61 -1.77 -24.47 -20.56
N LEU A 62 -0.92 -25.26 -19.91
CA LEU A 62 -0.39 -24.98 -18.58
C LEU A 62 0.70 -23.90 -18.65
N GLU A 63 0.55 -22.82 -17.88
CA GLU A 63 1.57 -21.76 -17.77
C GLU A 63 2.45 -21.96 -16.54
N ARG A 64 1.85 -22.40 -15.44
CA ARG A 64 2.51 -22.41 -14.14
C ARG A 64 1.91 -23.44 -13.19
N LEU A 65 2.77 -24.11 -12.44
CA LEU A 65 2.45 -24.84 -11.22
C LEU A 65 3.10 -24.11 -10.06
N ALA A 66 2.34 -23.87 -9.00
CA ALA A 66 2.87 -23.30 -7.77
C ALA A 66 2.34 -24.08 -6.58
N VAL A 67 3.23 -24.43 -5.67
CA VAL A 67 2.87 -25.07 -4.41
C VAL A 67 2.70 -23.96 -3.38
N THR A 68 1.49 -23.88 -2.83
CA THR A 68 1.23 -22.96 -1.73
C THR A 68 2.08 -23.35 -0.51
N PRO A 69 2.33 -22.43 0.43
CA PRO A 69 3.04 -22.80 1.67
C PRO A 69 2.36 -23.93 2.47
N MET A 70 1.10 -24.21 2.17
CA MET A 70 0.27 -25.27 2.76
C MET A 70 0.38 -26.61 2.03
N GLY A 71 1.22 -26.73 1.00
CA GLY A 71 1.43 -27.97 0.24
C GLY A 71 0.42 -28.23 -0.88
N THR A 72 -0.58 -27.37 -1.03
CA THR A 72 -1.57 -27.48 -2.12
C THR A 72 -0.95 -27.02 -3.44
N ILE A 73 -1.06 -27.86 -4.47
CA ILE A 73 -0.58 -27.57 -5.83
C ILE A 73 -1.66 -26.78 -6.57
N VAL A 74 -1.27 -25.64 -7.13
CA VAL A 74 -2.15 -24.75 -7.89
C VAL A 74 -1.63 -24.62 -9.30
N ALA A 75 -2.45 -24.98 -10.28
CA ALA A 75 -2.19 -24.76 -11.70
C ALA A 75 -2.81 -23.46 -12.20
N GLN A 76 -2.07 -22.79 -13.06
CA GLN A 76 -2.55 -21.69 -13.89
C GLN A 76 -2.48 -22.09 -15.35
N PHE A 77 -3.59 -21.94 -16.05
CA PHE A 77 -3.72 -22.26 -17.47
C PHE A 77 -3.87 -20.97 -18.27
N ALA A 78 -3.20 -20.89 -19.42
CA ALA A 78 -3.38 -19.84 -20.43
C ALA A 78 -4.71 -20.02 -21.14
N THR A 79 -5.02 -21.27 -21.52
CA THR A 79 -6.11 -21.60 -22.43
C THR A 79 -6.81 -22.90 -21.99
N PRO A 80 -8.08 -22.85 -21.54
CA PRO A 80 -8.83 -21.65 -21.17
C PRO A 80 -8.17 -20.97 -19.95
N ARG A 81 -8.24 -19.63 -19.89
CA ARG A 81 -7.60 -18.86 -18.82
C ARG A 81 -8.29 -19.14 -17.49
N ARG A 82 -7.65 -19.91 -16.62
CA ARG A 82 -8.19 -20.28 -15.31
C ARG A 82 -7.08 -20.65 -14.33
N ARG A 83 -7.44 -20.64 -13.06
CA ARG A 83 -6.59 -21.10 -11.96
C ARG A 83 -7.36 -22.14 -11.16
N ALA A 84 -6.70 -23.26 -10.85
CA ALA A 84 -7.33 -24.37 -10.15
C ALA A 84 -6.36 -25.05 -9.19
N THR A 85 -6.88 -25.54 -8.08
CA THR A 85 -6.20 -26.49 -7.19
C THR A 85 -6.23 -27.87 -7.83
N ILE A 86 -5.13 -28.62 -7.70
CA ILE A 86 -4.99 -29.95 -8.29
C ILE A 86 -4.98 -30.99 -7.18
N ASP A 87 -5.72 -32.07 -7.37
CA ASP A 87 -5.49 -33.31 -6.63
C ASP A 87 -4.46 -34.16 -7.40
N PRO A 88 -3.24 -34.36 -6.87
CA PRO A 88 -2.17 -35.05 -7.59
C PRO A 88 -2.44 -36.56 -7.78
N ALA A 89 -3.42 -37.15 -7.09
CA ALA A 89 -3.73 -38.58 -7.22
C ALA A 89 -4.55 -38.91 -8.47
N ASP A 90 -5.52 -38.05 -8.83
CA ASP A 90 -6.41 -38.25 -9.98
C ASP A 90 -6.31 -37.14 -11.04
N LEU A 91 -5.49 -36.12 -10.76
CA LEU A 91 -5.28 -34.92 -11.57
C LEU A 91 -6.59 -34.13 -11.80
N SER A 92 -7.54 -34.22 -10.87
CA SER A 92 -8.78 -33.45 -10.89
C SER A 92 -8.55 -31.98 -10.55
N LEU A 93 -9.35 -31.10 -11.16
CA LEU A 93 -9.29 -29.67 -10.93
C LEU A 93 -10.41 -29.22 -10.00
N ARG A 94 -10.04 -28.53 -8.93
CA ARG A 94 -10.97 -27.88 -8.01
C ARG A 94 -10.80 -26.36 -8.08
N PRO A 95 -11.86 -25.56 -7.89
CA PRO A 95 -11.73 -24.12 -7.74
C PRO A 95 -10.71 -23.78 -6.64
N VAL A 96 -9.91 -22.75 -6.85
CA VAL A 96 -9.02 -22.26 -5.80
C VAL A 96 -9.89 -21.72 -4.68
N ALA A 97 -9.86 -22.36 -3.52
CA ALA A 97 -10.59 -21.90 -2.34
C ALA A 97 -10.01 -20.54 -1.91
N GLU A 98 -10.79 -19.48 -2.03
CA GLU A 98 -10.43 -18.18 -1.49
C GLU A 98 -10.73 -18.15 0.01
N ALA A 99 -9.73 -17.73 0.80
CA ALA A 99 -9.98 -17.46 2.21
C ALA A 99 -10.99 -16.30 2.30
N GLY A 100 -12.11 -16.54 3.00
CA GLY A 100 -13.10 -15.50 3.26
C GLY A 100 -12.47 -14.30 3.97
N ASP A 101 -13.05 -13.12 3.76
CA ASP A 101 -12.50 -11.84 4.25
C ASP A 101 -12.18 -11.84 5.74
N THR A 102 -12.98 -12.54 6.54
CA THR A 102 -12.76 -12.73 7.99
C THR A 102 -11.45 -13.46 8.28
N ILE A 103 -11.17 -14.58 7.60
CA ILE A 103 -9.95 -15.37 7.83
C ILE A 103 -8.71 -14.58 7.39
N ARG A 104 -8.82 -13.81 6.30
CA ARG A 104 -7.75 -12.92 5.84
C ARG A 104 -7.44 -11.84 6.87
N THR A 105 -8.47 -11.17 7.37
CA THR A 105 -8.36 -10.15 8.43
C THR A 105 -7.73 -10.72 9.70
N VAL A 106 -8.22 -11.88 10.16
CA VAL A 106 -7.66 -12.59 11.34
C VAL A 106 -6.19 -12.94 11.11
N THR A 107 -5.83 -13.42 9.92
CA THR A 107 -4.44 -13.72 9.56
C THR A 107 -3.55 -12.48 9.59
N GLU A 108 -4.04 -11.33 9.09
CA GLU A 108 -3.30 -10.07 9.11
C GLU A 108 -3.11 -9.52 10.53
N ILE A 109 -4.13 -9.63 11.38
CA ILE A 109 -4.02 -9.30 12.81
C ILE A 109 -2.99 -10.20 13.47
N HIS A 110 -3.06 -11.52 13.25
CA HIS A 110 -2.15 -12.50 13.84
C HIS A 110 -0.69 -12.33 13.40
N ARG A 111 -0.46 -11.87 12.16
CA ARG A 111 0.89 -11.71 11.60
C ARG A 111 1.50 -10.33 11.85
N THR A 112 0.68 -9.28 11.82
CA THR A 112 1.14 -7.89 11.68
C THR A 112 0.29 -6.87 12.44
N LEU A 113 -0.73 -7.28 13.20
CA LEU A 113 -1.72 -6.37 13.80
C LEU A 113 -2.36 -5.40 12.79
N MET A 114 -2.40 -5.77 11.50
CA MET A 114 -2.82 -4.88 10.39
C MET A 114 -2.00 -3.59 10.24
N THR A 115 -0.79 -3.55 10.81
CA THR A 115 0.10 -2.38 10.76
C THR A 115 1.40 -2.65 10.00
N GLY A 116 1.52 -3.82 9.36
CA GLY A 116 2.72 -4.22 8.63
C GLY A 116 3.90 -4.56 9.55
N ASP A 117 5.09 -4.07 9.21
CA ASP A 117 6.33 -4.38 9.94
C ASP A 117 6.36 -3.87 11.40
N PRO A 118 5.83 -2.68 11.73
CA PRO A 118 5.69 -2.25 13.13
C PRO A 118 4.93 -3.26 14.00
N GLY A 119 3.78 -3.75 13.54
CA GLY A 119 3.01 -4.73 14.29
C GLY A 119 3.67 -6.09 14.36
N ARG A 120 4.41 -6.49 13.32
CA ARG A 120 5.25 -7.71 13.35
C ARG A 120 6.31 -7.63 14.45
N LEU A 121 6.99 -6.48 14.58
CA LEU A 121 7.98 -6.26 15.65
C LEU A 121 7.33 -6.29 17.04
N ILE A 122 6.18 -5.63 17.21
CA ILE A 122 5.42 -5.63 18.47
C ILE A 122 5.05 -7.07 18.85
N LEU A 123 4.52 -7.85 17.92
CA LEU A 123 4.16 -9.25 18.14
C LEU A 123 5.38 -10.12 18.43
N ALA A 124 6.52 -9.90 17.77
CA ALA A 124 7.76 -10.63 18.05
C ALA A 124 8.26 -10.36 19.47
N LEU A 125 8.28 -9.09 19.89
CA LEU A 125 8.65 -8.70 21.26
C LEU A 125 7.67 -9.24 22.30
N ALA A 126 6.36 -9.19 22.02
CA ALA A 126 5.34 -9.74 22.90
C ALA A 126 5.46 -11.27 23.02
N THR A 127 5.74 -11.97 21.92
CA THR A 127 5.95 -13.42 21.89
C THR A 127 7.20 -13.82 22.66
N PHE A 128 8.29 -13.07 22.49
CA PHE A 128 9.52 -13.24 23.27
C PHE A 128 9.29 -13.01 24.77
N ALA A 129 8.57 -11.95 25.14
CA ALA A 129 8.15 -11.71 26.52
C ALA A 129 7.25 -12.84 27.06
N GLY A 130 6.41 -13.42 26.21
CA GLY A 130 5.60 -14.60 26.50
C GLY A 130 6.46 -15.83 26.85
N LEU A 131 7.53 -16.09 26.10
CA LEU A 131 8.49 -17.16 26.42
C LEU A 131 9.17 -16.94 27.78
N LEU A 132 9.54 -15.70 28.10
CA LEU A 132 10.07 -15.35 29.42
C LEU A 132 9.02 -15.53 30.53
N LEU A 133 7.76 -15.20 30.25
CA LEU A 133 6.65 -15.44 31.17
C LEU A 133 6.44 -16.93 31.45
N ALA A 134 6.53 -17.79 30.43
CA ALA A 134 6.45 -19.24 30.60
C ALA A 134 7.61 -19.77 31.46
N ALA A 135 8.85 -19.35 31.17
CA ALA A 135 10.03 -19.76 31.94
C ALA A 135 9.95 -19.31 33.42
N THR A 136 9.59 -18.05 33.65
CA THR A 136 9.44 -17.50 35.01
C THR A 136 8.24 -18.12 35.74
N GLY A 137 7.15 -18.44 35.05
CA GLY A 137 5.98 -19.15 35.58
C GLY A 137 6.33 -20.56 36.08
N LEU A 138 7.01 -21.35 35.25
CA LEU A 138 7.47 -22.70 35.60
C LEU A 138 8.45 -22.68 36.79
N ALA A 139 9.40 -21.74 36.79
CA ALA A 139 10.35 -21.59 37.91
C ALA A 139 9.64 -21.32 39.25
N ARG A 140 8.53 -20.58 39.24
CA ARG A 140 7.71 -20.32 40.44
C ARG A 140 6.97 -21.57 40.92
N ILE A 141 6.46 -22.37 39.98
CA ILE A 141 5.80 -23.65 40.29
C ILE A 141 6.79 -24.62 40.93
N TRP A 142 8.00 -24.71 40.37
CA TRP A 142 9.06 -25.58 40.87
C TRP A 142 9.54 -25.21 42.27
N ARG A 143 9.63 -23.91 42.58
CA ARG A 143 9.96 -23.39 43.93
C ARG A 143 8.86 -23.60 44.98
N GLY A 144 7.76 -24.26 44.63
CA GLY A 144 6.71 -24.60 45.58
C GLY A 144 5.95 -23.39 46.11
N GLU A 145 5.92 -22.26 45.40
CA GLU A 145 5.12 -21.09 45.79
C GLU A 145 3.62 -21.42 45.70
N ARG A 146 3.06 -21.96 46.79
CA ARG A 146 1.67 -22.39 46.92
C ARG A 146 0.90 -21.35 47.74
N GLY A 147 -0.03 -20.63 47.11
CA GLY A 147 -0.93 -19.70 47.81
C GLY A 147 -1.74 -18.80 46.87
N GLY A 148 -3.06 -18.72 47.09
CA GLY A 148 -3.97 -17.85 46.33
C GLY A 148 -5.38 -18.43 46.14
N GLY A 149 -6.34 -17.55 45.85
CA GLY A 149 -7.74 -17.92 45.54
C GLY A 149 -7.89 -18.77 44.26
N ALA A 150 -9.12 -19.18 43.95
CA ALA A 150 -9.44 -20.09 42.84
C ALA A 150 -8.81 -19.68 41.50
N LEU A 151 -8.80 -18.37 41.17
CA LEU A 151 -8.22 -17.83 39.95
C LEU A 151 -6.71 -18.11 39.80
N ARG A 152 -5.95 -18.03 40.90
CA ARG A 152 -4.51 -18.31 40.89
C ARG A 152 -4.21 -19.81 40.75
N ARG A 153 -5.07 -20.68 41.28
CA ARG A 153 -4.97 -22.13 41.09
C ARG A 153 -5.22 -22.51 39.62
N LEU A 154 -6.23 -21.91 39.00
CA LEU A 154 -6.51 -22.09 37.57
C LEU A 154 -5.34 -21.61 36.71
N HIS A 155 -4.82 -20.41 36.97
CA HIS A 155 -3.65 -19.86 36.26
C HIS A 155 -2.42 -20.79 36.38
N ARG A 156 -2.18 -21.36 37.56
CA ARG A 156 -1.08 -22.32 37.75
C ARG A 156 -1.28 -23.62 36.97
N SER A 157 -2.49 -24.17 37.01
CA SER A 157 -2.82 -25.43 36.34
C SER A 157 -2.66 -25.31 34.81
N LEU A 158 -3.28 -24.28 34.22
CA LEU A 158 -3.18 -23.99 32.79
C LEU A 158 -1.73 -23.72 32.37
N GLY A 159 -1.00 -22.94 33.16
CA GLY A 159 0.40 -22.61 32.89
C GLY A 159 1.34 -23.82 32.93
N LEU A 160 1.01 -24.89 33.67
CA LEU A 160 1.79 -26.13 33.67
C LEU A 160 1.42 -27.04 32.49
N THR A 161 0.12 -27.27 32.28
CA THR A 161 -0.38 -28.19 31.26
C THR A 161 -0.03 -27.74 29.83
N PHE A 162 -0.10 -26.44 29.56
CA PHE A 162 0.09 -25.90 28.21
C PHE A 162 1.45 -25.24 27.97
N ALA A 163 2.39 -25.34 28.92
CA ALA A 163 3.71 -24.72 28.80
C ALA A 163 4.46 -25.17 27.54
N LEU A 164 4.58 -26.49 27.32
CA LEU A 164 5.33 -27.04 26.19
C LEU A 164 4.67 -26.71 24.84
N PRO A 165 3.36 -26.95 24.63
CA PRO A 165 2.67 -26.50 23.41
C PRO A 165 2.83 -25.01 23.13
N PHE A 166 2.72 -24.18 24.16
CA PHE A 166 2.91 -22.73 24.03
C PHE A 166 4.34 -22.38 23.62
N VAL A 167 5.36 -22.96 24.26
CA VAL A 167 6.77 -22.68 23.93
C VAL A 167 7.08 -23.05 22.49
N VAL A 168 6.61 -24.21 22.00
CA VAL A 168 6.81 -24.62 20.61
C VAL A 168 6.08 -23.68 19.64
N SER A 169 4.82 -23.33 19.91
CA SER A 169 4.05 -22.40 19.08
C SER A 169 4.66 -20.99 19.06
N ALA A 170 5.08 -20.48 20.21
CA ALA A 170 5.71 -19.17 20.34
C ALA A 170 7.11 -19.12 19.70
N ALA A 171 7.92 -20.17 19.85
CA ALA A 171 9.24 -20.24 19.20
C ALA A 171 9.12 -20.29 17.68
N THR A 172 8.18 -21.09 17.15
CA THR A 172 7.91 -21.15 15.71
C THR A 172 7.35 -19.82 15.18
N GLY A 173 6.42 -19.19 15.89
CA GLY A 173 5.90 -17.86 15.54
C GLY A 173 6.97 -16.77 15.55
N LEU A 174 7.88 -16.79 16.53
CA LEU A 174 9.02 -15.88 16.60
C LEU A 174 10.01 -16.12 15.45
N GLY A 175 10.26 -17.39 15.10
CA GLY A 175 11.08 -17.75 13.93
C GLY A 175 10.50 -17.23 12.62
N LEU A 176 9.18 -17.33 12.43
CA LEU A 176 8.50 -16.78 11.25
C LEU A 176 8.52 -15.24 11.21
N ALA A 177 8.39 -14.60 12.37
CA ALA A 177 8.51 -13.15 12.46
C ALA A 177 9.93 -12.69 12.06
N ALA A 178 10.97 -13.39 12.53
CA ALA A 178 12.36 -13.12 12.17
C ALA A 178 12.63 -13.37 10.68
N ALA A 179 12.20 -14.53 10.15
CA ALA A 179 12.40 -14.87 8.73
C ALA A 179 11.72 -13.89 7.78
N ALA A 180 10.60 -13.28 8.19
CA ALA A 180 9.95 -12.27 7.38
C ALA A 180 10.64 -10.88 7.44
N MET A 181 11.38 -10.58 8.51
CA MET A 181 12.22 -9.37 8.59
C MET A 181 13.55 -9.54 7.87
N PHE A 182 14.03 -10.79 7.74
CA PHE A 182 15.26 -11.16 7.07
C PHE A 182 14.96 -12.29 6.07
N PRO A 183 14.29 -12.01 4.94
CA PRO A 183 13.93 -13.03 3.96
C PRO A 183 15.19 -13.68 3.39
N VAL A 184 15.22 -15.02 3.40
CA VAL A 184 16.37 -15.82 2.96
C VAL A 184 15.97 -16.72 1.79
N ASP A 185 15.39 -16.12 0.74
CA ASP A 185 14.85 -16.87 -0.41
C ASP A 185 15.93 -17.44 -1.34
N GLY A 186 17.17 -16.96 -1.23
CA GLY A 186 18.28 -17.27 -2.13
C GLY A 186 18.29 -16.41 -3.40
N VAL A 187 19.44 -16.36 -4.09
CA VAL A 187 19.60 -15.63 -5.35
C VAL A 187 19.20 -16.54 -6.50
N ARG A 188 18.27 -16.11 -7.36
CA ARG A 188 17.90 -16.85 -8.57
C ARG A 188 19.04 -16.82 -9.60
N PRO A 189 19.27 -17.89 -10.36
CA PRO A 189 20.30 -17.89 -11.40
C PRO A 189 19.91 -16.88 -12.49
N ALA A 190 20.92 -16.25 -13.10
CA ALA A 190 20.71 -15.43 -14.28
C ALA A 190 20.02 -16.24 -15.38
N PHE A 191 19.22 -15.56 -16.20
CA PHE A 191 18.63 -16.17 -17.38
C PHE A 191 19.76 -16.58 -18.35
N PRO A 192 19.75 -17.80 -18.91
CA PRO A 192 20.74 -18.23 -19.89
C PRO A 192 20.75 -17.32 -21.12
N SER A 193 21.92 -17.07 -21.71
CA SER A 193 22.03 -16.18 -22.88
C SER A 193 21.35 -16.74 -24.14
N ALA A 194 21.20 -18.06 -24.22
CA ALA A 194 20.46 -18.78 -25.25
C ALA A 194 20.15 -20.21 -24.76
N PHE A 195 19.12 -20.83 -25.34
CA PHE A 195 18.84 -22.26 -25.23
C PHE A 195 19.30 -23.00 -26.49
N ALA A 196 19.32 -24.34 -26.47
CA ALA A 196 19.65 -25.11 -27.66
C ALA A 196 18.62 -24.87 -28.78
N GLU A 197 19.11 -24.84 -30.03
CA GLU A 197 18.26 -24.73 -31.20
C GLU A 197 17.57 -26.07 -31.51
N GLY A 198 16.29 -26.03 -31.87
CA GLY A 198 15.51 -27.20 -32.28
C GLY A 198 14.08 -27.21 -31.75
N ASP A 199 13.39 -28.32 -31.99
CA ASP A 199 12.02 -28.51 -31.50
C ASP A 199 12.01 -28.80 -29.99
N ARG A 200 11.04 -28.22 -29.29
CA ARG A 200 10.88 -28.40 -27.85
C ARG A 200 10.44 -29.83 -27.53
N LEU A 201 11.03 -30.38 -26.48
CA LEU A 201 10.60 -31.66 -25.93
C LEU A 201 9.19 -31.53 -25.34
N PRO A 202 8.33 -32.56 -25.48
CA PRO A 202 7.13 -32.67 -24.67
C PRO A 202 7.50 -32.58 -23.19
N VAL A 203 6.70 -31.89 -22.38
CA VAL A 203 7.02 -31.64 -20.96
C VAL A 203 7.29 -32.93 -20.16
N GLY A 204 6.64 -34.05 -20.52
CA GLY A 204 6.86 -35.37 -19.92
C GLY A 204 8.22 -36.00 -20.26
N ALA A 205 8.89 -35.56 -21.33
CA ALA A 205 10.19 -36.06 -21.78
C ALA A 205 11.37 -35.19 -21.26
N VAL A 206 11.09 -34.12 -20.52
CA VAL A 206 12.11 -33.22 -19.98
C VAL A 206 12.80 -33.88 -18.79
N ALA A 207 14.00 -34.42 -19.01
CA ALA A 207 14.75 -35.20 -18.02
C ALA A 207 14.98 -34.47 -16.69
N ALA A 208 15.27 -33.16 -16.74
CA ALA A 208 15.47 -32.35 -15.54
C ALA A 208 14.19 -32.19 -14.68
N LEU A 209 13.01 -32.23 -15.30
CA LEU A 209 11.72 -32.21 -14.60
C LEU A 209 11.33 -33.61 -14.08
N ALA A 210 11.67 -34.66 -14.84
CA ALA A 210 11.44 -36.05 -14.42
C ALA A 210 12.28 -36.44 -13.19
N ALA A 211 13.44 -35.81 -13.01
CA ALA A 211 14.31 -36.02 -11.86
C ALA A 211 13.80 -35.39 -10.54
N VAL A 212 12.73 -34.59 -10.58
CA VAL A 212 12.20 -33.89 -9.40
C VAL A 212 10.86 -34.49 -9.00
N ALA A 213 10.77 -34.92 -7.73
CA ALA A 213 9.52 -35.39 -7.15
C ALA A 213 8.58 -34.21 -6.92
N VAL A 214 7.27 -34.42 -7.12
CA VAL A 214 6.25 -33.40 -6.87
C VAL A 214 6.29 -32.87 -5.42
N GLY A 215 6.73 -33.68 -4.45
CA GLY A 215 6.90 -33.26 -3.06
C GLY A 215 7.96 -32.19 -2.84
N ASP A 216 8.95 -32.08 -3.75
CA ASP A 216 10.03 -31.11 -3.68
C ASP A 216 9.75 -29.86 -4.54
N LEU A 217 8.64 -29.85 -5.30
CA LEU A 217 8.23 -28.74 -6.14
C LEU A 217 7.76 -27.55 -5.28
N GLU A 218 8.26 -26.35 -5.57
CA GLU A 218 7.68 -25.10 -5.06
C GLU A 218 7.04 -24.28 -6.18
N GLU A 219 7.70 -24.20 -7.34
CA GLU A 219 7.22 -23.47 -8.50
C GLU A 219 7.78 -24.09 -9.78
N LEU A 220 6.93 -24.27 -10.80
CA LEU A 220 7.33 -24.54 -12.16
C LEU A 220 6.64 -23.50 -13.05
N VAL A 221 7.42 -22.79 -13.87
CA VAL A 221 6.92 -21.94 -14.95
C VAL A 221 7.28 -22.64 -16.26
N LEU A 222 6.28 -22.82 -17.12
CA LEU A 222 6.47 -23.40 -18.43
C LEU A 222 6.80 -22.30 -19.43
N PRO A 223 7.61 -22.58 -20.46
CA PRO A 223 7.93 -21.61 -21.50
C PRO A 223 6.67 -21.23 -22.26
N ARG A 224 6.57 -19.96 -22.65
CA ARG A 224 5.46 -19.49 -23.45
C ARG A 224 5.48 -20.10 -24.86
N ALA A 225 4.29 -20.37 -25.39
CA ALA A 225 4.16 -20.95 -26.73
C ALA A 225 4.53 -19.98 -27.86
N ASP A 226 4.45 -18.67 -27.61
CA ASP A 226 4.72 -17.59 -28.58
C ASP A 226 6.14 -17.01 -28.50
N ASP A 227 6.97 -17.50 -27.57
CA ASP A 227 8.34 -17.04 -27.36
C ASP A 227 9.28 -18.24 -27.48
N ALA A 228 10.04 -18.33 -28.57
CA ALA A 228 10.93 -19.46 -28.86
C ALA A 228 12.13 -19.52 -27.91
N ASP A 229 12.56 -18.38 -27.37
CA ASP A 229 13.73 -18.24 -26.52
C ASP A 229 13.39 -18.44 -25.02
N ASP A 230 12.13 -18.69 -24.69
CA ASP A 230 11.69 -18.92 -23.31
C ASP A 230 12.02 -20.34 -22.83
N GLY A 231 12.29 -20.49 -21.53
CA GLY A 231 12.69 -21.74 -20.91
C GLY A 231 11.85 -22.11 -19.71
N TYR A 232 12.03 -23.34 -19.22
CA TYR A 232 11.39 -23.77 -17.98
C TYR A 232 12.10 -23.14 -16.79
N PHE A 233 11.36 -22.53 -15.87
CA PHE A 233 11.89 -22.12 -14.57
C PHE A 233 11.38 -23.05 -13.48
N LEU A 234 12.29 -23.67 -12.75
CA LEU A 234 12.00 -24.58 -11.65
C LEU A 234 12.53 -24.01 -10.34
N ALA A 235 11.67 -23.96 -9.32
CA ALA A 235 12.05 -23.74 -7.93
C ALA A 235 11.69 -24.98 -7.11
N THR A 236 12.68 -25.48 -6.38
CA THR A 236 12.53 -26.54 -5.38
C THR A 236 12.88 -26.00 -3.99
N ALA A 237 12.76 -26.86 -2.98
CA ALA A 237 13.14 -26.52 -1.61
C ALA A 237 14.64 -26.19 -1.46
N ASP A 238 15.49 -26.71 -2.34
CA ASP A 238 16.95 -26.68 -2.25
C ASP A 238 17.64 -25.88 -3.37
N ARG A 239 16.98 -25.61 -4.50
CA ARG A 239 17.59 -24.90 -5.63
C ARG A 239 16.60 -24.15 -6.51
N PHE A 240 17.14 -23.23 -7.29
CA PHE A 240 16.49 -22.67 -8.47
C PHE A 240 17.20 -23.19 -9.72
N ALA A 241 16.46 -23.44 -10.80
CA ALA A 241 17.02 -23.90 -12.06
C ALA A 241 16.26 -23.33 -13.27
N TRP A 242 17.01 -22.91 -14.28
CA TRP A 242 16.54 -22.77 -15.66
C TRP A 242 16.80 -24.08 -16.39
N ILE A 243 15.79 -24.60 -17.07
CA ILE A 243 15.85 -25.84 -17.83
C ILE A 243 15.58 -25.51 -19.29
N ASP A 244 16.46 -26.00 -20.15
CA ASP A 244 16.38 -25.86 -21.59
C ASP A 244 15.22 -26.72 -22.13
N PRO A 245 14.27 -26.13 -22.87
CA PRO A 245 13.12 -26.85 -23.38
C PRO A 245 13.43 -27.80 -24.55
N VAL A 246 14.58 -27.65 -25.21
CA VAL A 246 15.01 -28.48 -26.36
C VAL A 246 15.90 -29.61 -25.88
N SER A 247 16.93 -29.32 -25.07
CA SER A 247 17.82 -30.38 -24.57
C SER A 247 17.27 -31.12 -23.36
N GLY A 248 16.31 -30.54 -22.64
CA GLY A 248 15.73 -31.08 -21.41
C GLY A 248 16.68 -31.09 -20.21
N ARG A 249 17.84 -30.41 -20.31
CA ARG A 249 18.88 -30.33 -19.29
C ARG A 249 18.81 -29.00 -18.53
N VAL A 250 19.38 -28.97 -17.34
CA VAL A 250 19.55 -27.74 -16.55
C VAL A 250 20.57 -26.84 -17.25
N ALA A 251 20.12 -25.64 -17.66
CA ALA A 251 20.94 -24.63 -18.32
C ALA A 251 21.67 -23.71 -17.30
N ALA A 252 21.00 -23.38 -16.20
CA ALA A 252 21.60 -22.62 -15.10
C ALA A 252 20.93 -23.00 -13.77
N ALA A 253 21.67 -23.03 -12.67
CA ALA A 253 21.11 -23.31 -11.35
C ALA A 253 21.82 -22.52 -10.25
N SER A 254 21.11 -22.29 -9.15
CA SER A 254 21.66 -21.77 -7.91
C SER A 254 21.08 -22.50 -6.72
N GLU A 255 21.87 -22.67 -5.67
CA GLU A 255 21.42 -23.29 -4.43
C GLU A 255 20.61 -22.30 -3.59
N ARG A 256 19.62 -22.84 -2.87
CA ARG A 256 18.86 -22.08 -1.88
C ARG A 256 19.46 -22.27 -0.50
N PRO A 257 19.57 -21.20 0.31
CA PRO A 257 20.08 -21.30 1.66
C PRO A 257 19.28 -22.30 2.49
N VAL A 258 19.96 -23.05 3.36
CA VAL A 258 19.33 -24.00 4.28
C VAL A 258 18.22 -23.35 5.12
N MET A 259 18.35 -22.05 5.41
CA MET A 259 17.35 -21.25 6.13
C MET A 259 16.00 -21.18 5.42
N HIS A 260 15.94 -21.27 4.09
CA HIS A 260 14.67 -21.34 3.35
C HIS A 260 13.89 -22.60 3.73
N ARG A 261 14.55 -23.76 3.69
CA ARG A 261 13.96 -25.06 4.08
C ARG A 261 13.50 -25.05 5.52
N LEU A 262 14.31 -24.51 6.42
CA LEU A 262 13.97 -24.40 7.83
C LEU A 262 12.73 -23.49 8.02
N THR A 263 12.67 -22.35 7.34
CA THR A 263 11.55 -21.41 7.42
C THR A 263 10.26 -22.04 6.89
N ALA A 264 10.32 -22.75 5.76
CA ALA A 264 9.20 -23.47 5.19
C ALA A 264 8.70 -24.58 6.15
N ALA A 265 9.61 -25.33 6.77
CA ALA A 265 9.26 -26.36 7.76
C ALA A 265 8.62 -25.75 9.02
N ILE A 266 9.18 -24.65 9.55
CA ILE A 266 8.62 -23.91 10.68
C ILE A 266 7.22 -23.40 10.35
N LEU A 267 7.00 -22.89 9.14
CA LEU A 267 5.69 -22.39 8.70
C LEU A 267 4.63 -23.49 8.68
N ARG A 268 4.98 -24.67 8.13
CA ARG A 268 4.10 -25.85 8.11
C ARG A 268 3.77 -26.31 9.53
N LEU A 269 4.78 -26.35 10.42
CA LEU A 269 4.61 -26.71 11.82
C LEU A 269 3.71 -25.71 12.57
N HIS A 270 3.97 -24.42 12.43
CA HIS A 270 3.23 -23.36 13.12
C HIS A 270 1.77 -23.27 12.67
N ALA A 271 1.52 -23.37 11.36
CA ALA A 271 0.18 -23.27 10.80
C ALA A 271 -0.70 -24.49 11.13
N GLY A 272 -0.10 -25.64 11.46
CA GLY A 272 -0.82 -26.85 11.88
C GLY A 272 -1.76 -27.45 10.83
N ARG A 273 -1.86 -26.88 9.62
CA ARG A 273 -2.85 -27.27 8.60
C ARG A 273 -2.64 -28.67 8.02
N SER A 274 -1.42 -29.20 8.06
CA SER A 274 -1.09 -30.53 7.57
C SER A 274 -1.11 -31.61 8.67
N MET A 275 -1.36 -31.22 9.93
CA MET A 275 -1.32 -32.12 11.09
C MET A 275 -2.46 -31.80 12.07
N THR A 276 -3.60 -32.47 11.90
CA THR A 276 -4.82 -32.26 12.71
C THR A 276 -4.56 -32.27 14.22
N ALA A 277 -3.75 -33.21 14.70
CA ALA A 277 -3.38 -33.29 16.11
C ALA A 277 -2.65 -32.02 16.60
N LEU A 278 -1.76 -31.48 15.77
CA LEU A 278 -1.00 -30.28 16.11
C LEU A 278 -1.88 -29.02 16.10
N ALA A 279 -2.80 -28.90 15.15
CA ALA A 279 -3.79 -27.81 15.13
C ALA A 279 -4.67 -27.82 16.40
N ILE A 280 -5.10 -29.00 16.87
CA ILE A 280 -5.85 -29.12 18.13
C ILE A 280 -4.99 -28.70 19.32
N ILE A 281 -3.76 -29.21 19.41
CA ILE A 281 -2.83 -28.90 20.52
C ILE A 281 -2.55 -27.40 20.60
N PHE A 282 -2.21 -26.76 19.49
CA PHE A 282 -1.95 -25.31 19.46
C PHE A 282 -3.22 -24.48 19.65
N GLY A 283 -4.37 -24.91 19.14
CA GLY A 283 -5.66 -24.27 19.41
C GLY A 283 -6.02 -24.27 20.90
N LEU A 284 -5.86 -25.41 21.59
CA LEU A 284 -6.08 -25.51 23.02
C LEU A 284 -5.06 -24.69 23.83
N ALA A 285 -3.79 -24.72 23.43
CA ALA A 285 -2.75 -23.91 24.04
C ALA A 285 -3.03 -22.41 23.90
N ALA A 286 -3.46 -21.96 22.71
CA ALA A 286 -3.85 -20.58 22.48
C ALA A 286 -5.05 -20.18 23.35
N ALA A 287 -6.09 -21.02 23.44
CA ALA A 287 -7.23 -20.77 24.33
C ALA A 287 -6.79 -20.66 25.81
N ALA A 288 -5.88 -21.52 26.26
CA ALA A 288 -5.31 -21.45 27.60
C ALA A 288 -4.50 -20.16 27.81
N VAL A 289 -3.71 -19.72 26.83
CA VAL A 289 -2.95 -18.46 26.90
C VAL A 289 -3.87 -17.24 26.97
N ALA A 290 -4.98 -17.22 26.22
CA ALA A 290 -5.97 -16.16 26.32
C ALA A 290 -6.54 -16.06 27.75
N LEU A 291 -6.90 -17.20 28.35
CA LEU A 291 -7.35 -17.27 29.74
C LEU A 291 -6.24 -16.86 30.73
N LEU A 292 -5.00 -17.29 30.53
CA LEU A 292 -3.85 -16.90 31.35
C LEU A 292 -3.59 -15.40 31.30
N GLY A 293 -3.69 -14.78 30.12
CA GLY A 293 -3.57 -13.34 29.92
C GLY A 293 -4.68 -12.57 30.65
N LEU A 294 -5.95 -12.97 30.47
CA LEU A 294 -7.08 -12.35 31.15
C LEU A 294 -7.01 -12.47 32.67
N THR A 295 -6.71 -13.66 33.19
CA THR A 295 -6.55 -13.90 34.63
C THR A 295 -5.32 -13.19 35.21
N GLY A 296 -4.24 -13.05 34.44
CA GLY A 296 -3.03 -12.31 34.81
C GLY A 296 -3.27 -10.81 34.92
N LEU A 297 -3.96 -10.20 33.95
CA LEU A 297 -4.34 -8.78 33.97
C LEU A 297 -5.30 -8.46 35.11
N ALA A 298 -6.30 -9.33 35.34
CA ALA A 298 -7.25 -9.20 36.44
C ALA A 298 -6.57 -9.33 37.81
N ALA A 299 -5.64 -10.29 37.98
CA ALA A 299 -4.89 -10.48 39.23
C ALA A 299 -3.81 -9.41 39.48
N GLY A 300 -3.38 -8.70 38.42
CA GLY A 300 -2.36 -7.66 38.45
C GLY A 300 -2.86 -6.25 38.80
N GLY A 301 -4.18 -6.06 38.95
CA GLY A 301 -4.76 -4.78 39.33
C GLY A 301 -4.92 -3.78 38.17
N ILE A 302 -4.83 -4.22 36.91
CA ILE A 302 -5.27 -3.45 35.74
C ILE A 302 -6.78 -3.65 35.56
N ALA A 303 -7.55 -3.40 36.63
CA ALA A 303 -8.83 -2.75 36.39
C ALA A 303 -8.42 -1.34 35.95
N ILE A 304 -8.84 -0.92 34.76
CA ILE A 304 -8.68 0.45 34.28
C ILE A 304 -9.14 1.38 35.40
N ARG A 305 -8.21 1.87 36.22
CA ARG A 305 -8.46 2.97 37.14
C ARG A 305 -8.71 4.12 36.20
N ARG A 306 -9.99 4.39 35.95
CA ARG A 306 -10.48 5.56 35.22
C ARG A 306 -9.66 6.74 35.73
N ARG A 307 -8.73 7.23 34.92
CA ARG A 307 -8.07 8.50 35.19
C ARG A 307 -9.20 9.52 35.10
N ARG A 308 -9.70 9.97 36.25
CA ARG A 308 -10.51 11.19 36.30
C ARG A 308 -9.61 12.29 35.73
N PRO A 309 -10.02 13.01 34.67
CA PRO A 309 -9.32 14.22 34.32
C PRO A 309 -9.42 15.12 35.54
N VAL A 310 -8.25 15.63 35.95
CA VAL A 310 -8.10 16.60 37.02
C VAL A 310 -8.95 17.80 36.61
N VAL A 311 -9.89 18.21 37.49
CA VAL A 311 -10.47 19.56 37.41
C VAL A 311 -9.32 20.50 37.66
N SER A 312 -8.78 21.08 36.59
CA SER A 312 -7.89 22.23 36.70
C SER A 312 -8.70 23.34 37.35
N GLY A 313 -8.20 23.96 38.42
CA GLY A 313 -8.81 25.16 39.02
C GLY A 313 -8.78 26.40 38.10
N ALA A 314 -8.68 26.22 36.78
CA ALA A 314 -8.57 27.25 35.76
C ALA A 314 -9.92 27.73 35.20
N ALA A 315 -11.02 26.98 35.40
CA ALA A 315 -12.36 27.35 34.90
C ALA A 315 -12.80 28.76 35.33
N ALA A 316 -12.43 29.20 36.54
CA ALA A 316 -12.75 30.53 37.06
C ALA A 316 -11.98 31.69 36.41
N LYS A 317 -11.00 31.41 35.55
CA LYS A 317 -10.17 32.41 34.84
C LYS A 317 -10.18 32.23 33.32
N ALA A 318 -10.92 31.24 32.81
CA ALA A 318 -11.02 30.96 31.39
C ALA A 318 -12.05 31.88 30.73
N ASP A 319 -11.74 32.36 29.51
CA ASP A 319 -12.69 33.07 28.66
C ASP A 319 -13.46 32.10 27.75
N THR A 320 -12.92 30.91 27.50
CA THR A 320 -13.47 29.89 26.62
C THR A 320 -13.52 28.54 27.32
N ILE A 321 -14.72 27.97 27.45
CA ILE A 321 -14.92 26.64 28.05
C ILE A 321 -15.17 25.62 26.93
N ILE A 322 -14.43 24.51 26.92
CA ILE A 322 -14.63 23.40 25.99
C ILE A 322 -15.14 22.18 26.77
N LEU A 323 -16.35 21.73 26.46
CA LEU A 323 -16.95 20.53 27.05
C LEU A 323 -16.98 19.36 26.07
N VAL A 324 -16.51 18.20 26.52
CA VAL A 324 -16.29 17.02 25.67
C VAL A 324 -17.17 15.83 26.04
N GLY A 325 -17.94 15.35 25.05
CA GLY A 325 -18.69 14.10 25.07
C GLY A 325 -17.98 13.01 24.27
N SER A 326 -17.40 12.00 24.94
CA SER A 326 -16.61 10.93 24.32
C SER A 326 -16.81 9.58 25.02
N GLN A 327 -17.11 8.52 24.26
CA GLN A 327 -17.17 7.14 24.78
C GLN A 327 -15.77 6.49 24.88
N GLY A 328 -14.95 6.63 23.83
CA GLY A 328 -13.67 5.91 23.68
C GLY A 328 -12.42 6.81 23.69
N GLY A 329 -12.51 8.02 24.24
CA GLY A 329 -11.41 8.99 24.26
C GLY A 329 -11.09 9.72 22.94
N THR A 330 -11.66 9.30 21.80
CA THR A 330 -11.28 9.86 20.48
C THR A 330 -11.69 11.32 20.28
N THR A 331 -12.84 11.76 20.81
CA THR A 331 -13.28 13.16 20.74
C THR A 331 -12.36 14.08 21.55
N TRP A 332 -11.72 13.56 22.60
CA TRP A 332 -10.76 14.33 23.41
C TRP A 332 -9.56 14.79 22.60
N GLY A 333 -9.04 13.95 21.69
CA GLY A 333 -7.93 14.34 20.82
C GLY A 333 -8.27 15.52 19.91
N PHE A 334 -9.52 15.66 19.47
CA PHE A 334 -9.97 16.84 18.72
C PHE A 334 -10.04 18.07 19.64
N ALA A 335 -10.64 17.91 20.82
CA ALA A 335 -10.81 19.00 21.77
C ALA A 335 -9.46 19.55 22.29
N GLU A 336 -8.46 18.70 22.51
CA GLU A 336 -7.10 19.10 22.88
C GLU A 336 -6.42 19.92 21.76
N ARG A 337 -6.60 19.54 20.49
CA ARG A 337 -6.09 20.31 19.35
C ARG A 337 -6.78 21.66 19.21
N LEU A 338 -8.10 21.71 19.41
CA LEU A 338 -8.84 22.97 19.42
C LEU A 338 -8.38 23.87 20.56
N ALA A 339 -8.22 23.33 21.77
CA ALA A 339 -7.76 24.06 22.94
C ALA A 339 -6.37 24.67 22.69
N ALA A 340 -5.44 23.89 22.10
CA ALA A 340 -4.12 24.38 21.73
C ALA A 340 -4.20 25.54 20.73
N ARG A 341 -5.02 25.43 19.67
CA ARG A 341 -5.20 26.48 18.65
C ARG A 341 -5.80 27.78 19.22
N LEU A 342 -6.79 27.67 20.10
CA LEU A 342 -7.39 28.82 20.77
C LEU A 342 -6.42 29.47 21.75
N THR A 343 -5.61 28.67 22.45
CA THR A 343 -4.54 29.18 23.34
C THR A 343 -3.46 29.91 22.54
N GLU A 344 -3.06 29.38 21.37
CA GLU A 344 -2.16 30.06 20.44
C GLU A 344 -2.73 31.39 19.92
N ALA A 345 -4.05 31.46 19.72
CA ALA A 345 -4.77 32.68 19.36
C ALA A 345 -4.99 33.65 20.55
N GLY A 346 -4.43 33.35 21.73
CA GLY A 346 -4.46 34.22 22.90
C GLY A 346 -5.66 34.03 23.84
N HIS A 347 -6.49 33.01 23.64
CA HIS A 347 -7.63 32.72 24.52
C HIS A 347 -7.24 31.85 25.71
N ARG A 348 -7.86 32.09 26.87
CA ARG A 348 -7.70 31.28 28.07
C ARG A 348 -8.75 30.17 28.06
N VAL A 349 -8.29 28.95 27.74
CA VAL A 349 -9.17 27.80 27.51
C VAL A 349 -9.18 26.86 28.72
N ASP A 350 -10.38 26.47 29.17
CA ASP A 350 -10.58 25.33 30.07
C ASP A 350 -11.22 24.16 29.30
N LEU A 351 -10.70 22.95 29.53
CA LEU A 351 -11.13 21.74 28.82
C LEU A 351 -11.63 20.71 29.82
N ALA A 352 -12.90 20.32 29.73
CA ALA A 352 -13.54 19.42 30.67
C ALA A 352 -14.51 18.42 30.01
N ALA A 353 -14.88 17.38 30.75
CA ALA A 353 -15.95 16.47 30.30
C ALA A 353 -17.30 17.19 30.39
N MET A 354 -18.26 16.88 29.52
CA MET A 354 -19.61 17.47 29.62
C MET A 354 -20.28 17.21 30.98
N ASN A 355 -20.06 16.03 31.59
CA ASN A 355 -20.55 15.72 32.94
C ASN A 355 -19.87 16.52 34.07
N SER A 356 -18.79 17.23 33.76
CA SER A 356 -18.08 18.13 34.68
C SER A 356 -18.54 19.59 34.53
N LEU A 357 -19.71 19.83 33.90
CA LEU A 357 -20.35 21.14 33.86
C LEU A 357 -20.40 21.77 35.26
N ALA A 358 -19.74 22.93 35.42
CA ALA A 358 -19.80 23.74 36.62
C ALA A 358 -21.15 24.47 36.75
N SER A 359 -21.50 24.88 37.97
CA SER A 359 -22.72 25.66 38.24
C SER A 359 -22.65 27.10 37.72
N ASP A 360 -21.43 27.64 37.58
CA ASP A 360 -21.19 29.01 37.13
C ASP A 360 -19.80 29.13 36.46
N TYR A 361 -19.69 30.03 35.48
CA TYR A 361 -18.47 30.36 34.75
C TYR A 361 -18.30 31.89 34.68
N PRO A 362 -17.86 32.54 35.76
CA PRO A 362 -17.97 33.99 35.92
C PRO A 362 -17.15 34.81 34.91
N THR A 363 -16.09 34.25 34.33
CA THR A 363 -15.21 34.93 33.36
C THR A 363 -15.39 34.44 31.93
N ALA A 364 -16.20 33.40 31.71
CA ALA A 364 -16.30 32.77 30.40
C ALA A 364 -17.23 33.57 29.49
N GLU A 365 -16.72 33.96 28.33
CA GLU A 365 -17.47 34.64 27.29
C GLU A 365 -18.18 33.64 26.36
N ARG A 366 -17.66 32.40 26.29
CA ARG A 366 -18.16 31.41 25.35
C ARG A 366 -18.02 29.95 25.79
N LEU A 367 -18.93 29.12 25.31
CA LEU A 367 -18.98 27.68 25.52
C LEU A 367 -18.89 26.92 24.19
N ILE A 368 -17.93 26.02 24.06
CA ILE A 368 -17.77 25.16 22.89
C ILE A 368 -18.03 23.71 23.30
N VAL A 369 -18.93 23.03 22.62
CA VAL A 369 -19.26 21.62 22.91
C VAL A 369 -18.84 20.72 21.76
N LEU A 370 -17.99 19.73 22.06
CA LEU A 370 -17.60 18.67 21.12
C LEU A 370 -18.17 17.35 21.63
N THR A 371 -19.14 16.77 20.92
CA THR A 371 -19.76 15.53 21.38
C THR A 371 -19.92 14.49 20.28
N ALA A 372 -19.58 13.25 20.62
CA ALA A 372 -19.98 12.09 19.83
C ALA A 372 -21.44 11.72 20.12
N THR A 373 -22.10 11.09 19.15
CA THR A 373 -23.39 10.41 19.37
C THR A 373 -23.16 8.90 19.46
N HIS A 374 -23.83 8.21 20.39
CA HIS A 374 -23.74 6.76 20.54
C HIS A 374 -25.00 6.06 20.05
N GLY A 375 -24.85 4.88 19.46
CA GLY A 375 -25.98 4.05 19.00
C GLY A 375 -26.97 4.80 18.11
N VAL A 376 -28.23 4.88 18.55
CA VAL A 376 -29.36 5.46 17.79
C VAL A 376 -29.58 6.95 18.09
N GLY A 377 -28.68 7.62 18.82
CA GLY A 377 -28.87 9.02 19.25
C GLY A 377 -28.52 9.30 20.71
N GLU A 378 -27.96 8.34 21.43
CA GLU A 378 -27.74 8.42 22.88
C GLU A 378 -26.48 9.24 23.25
N PRO A 379 -26.46 9.84 24.46
CA PRO A 379 -25.29 10.53 24.99
C PRO A 379 -24.08 9.59 25.15
N PRO A 380 -22.86 10.09 24.95
CA PRO A 380 -21.66 9.40 25.36
C PRO A 380 -21.56 9.35 26.90
N GLY A 381 -20.86 8.37 27.47
CA GLY A 381 -20.76 8.17 28.93
C GLY A 381 -20.07 9.31 29.70
N SER A 382 -19.42 10.25 28.99
CA SER A 382 -18.91 11.50 29.58
C SER A 382 -19.88 12.68 29.48
N ALA A 383 -21.09 12.47 28.97
CA ALA A 383 -22.14 13.48 28.75
C ALA A 383 -23.57 13.02 29.13
N ASP A 384 -23.74 11.81 29.66
CA ASP A 384 -25.03 11.21 30.03
C ASP A 384 -25.82 11.99 31.10
N ARG A 385 -25.17 12.90 31.83
CA ARG A 385 -25.80 13.77 32.85
C ARG A 385 -25.89 15.23 32.43
N PHE A 386 -25.35 15.58 31.26
CA PHE A 386 -25.21 16.97 30.83
C PHE A 386 -26.56 17.67 30.66
N LEU A 387 -27.46 17.09 29.84
CA LEU A 387 -28.76 17.70 29.56
C LEU A 387 -29.62 17.88 30.83
N ALA A 388 -29.50 16.97 31.80
CA ALA A 388 -30.21 17.08 33.08
C ALA A 388 -29.67 18.19 34.00
N ARG A 389 -28.38 18.53 33.86
CA ARG A 389 -27.71 19.56 34.67
C ARG A 389 -27.73 20.95 34.03
N LEU A 390 -27.91 21.02 32.71
CA LEU A 390 -27.88 22.26 31.95
C LEU A 390 -28.80 23.36 32.52
N PRO A 391 -30.07 23.08 32.93
CA PRO A 391 -30.96 24.11 33.46
C PRO A 391 -30.52 24.74 34.78
N GLN A 392 -29.56 24.11 35.48
CA GLN A 392 -29.07 24.55 36.79
C GLN A 392 -27.77 25.34 36.69
N ALA A 393 -27.19 25.46 35.50
CA ALA A 393 -25.91 26.12 35.28
C ALA A 393 -26.10 27.53 34.70
N ILE A 394 -25.32 28.49 35.17
CA ILE A 394 -25.19 29.81 34.56
C ILE A 394 -24.17 29.67 33.41
N LEU A 395 -24.64 29.78 32.17
CA LEU A 395 -23.84 29.54 30.98
C LEU A 395 -23.28 30.83 30.38
N PRO A 396 -22.15 30.74 29.65
CA PRO A 396 -21.64 31.85 28.85
C PRO A 396 -22.67 32.33 27.80
N PRO A 397 -22.64 33.62 27.42
CA PRO A 397 -23.63 34.22 26.52
C PRO A 397 -23.56 33.72 25.08
N ALA A 398 -22.43 33.14 24.66
CA ALA A 398 -22.23 32.63 23.32
C ALA A 398 -21.82 31.15 23.30
N PHE A 399 -22.26 30.38 22.30
CA PHE A 399 -21.88 28.96 22.21
C PHE A 399 -21.67 28.45 20.78
N ALA A 400 -20.97 27.32 20.64
CA ALA A 400 -20.88 26.56 19.40
C ALA A 400 -20.89 25.06 19.67
N VAL A 401 -21.60 24.28 18.84
CA VAL A 401 -21.70 22.82 18.97
C VAL A 401 -21.13 22.13 17.74
N LEU A 402 -20.27 21.14 17.98
CA LEU A 402 -19.72 20.25 16.98
C LEU A 402 -20.08 18.79 17.31
N GLY A 403 -20.90 18.21 16.44
CA GLY A 403 -21.31 16.81 16.53
C GLY A 403 -20.41 15.88 15.72
N PHE A 404 -19.98 14.77 16.32
CA PHE A 404 -19.34 13.66 15.62
C PHE A 404 -20.32 12.50 15.49
N GLY A 405 -20.55 12.03 14.25
CA GLY A 405 -21.48 10.94 13.97
C GLY A 405 -21.17 10.16 12.70
N ASP A 406 -21.98 9.14 12.44
CA ASP A 406 -21.96 8.38 11.19
C ASP A 406 -23.28 8.63 10.44
N ARG A 407 -23.20 8.94 9.13
CA ARG A 407 -24.38 9.22 8.29
C ARG A 407 -25.16 7.95 7.98
N GLU A 408 -24.55 6.79 8.21
CA GLU A 408 -25.21 5.47 8.12
C GLU A 408 -26.07 5.16 9.36
N ALA A 409 -25.92 5.92 10.45
CA ALA A 409 -26.77 5.78 11.63
C ALA A 409 -28.12 6.49 11.44
N LYS A 410 -29.18 5.90 12.01
CA LYS A 410 -30.57 6.41 11.90
C LYS A 410 -30.75 7.87 12.38
N ALA A 411 -29.89 8.34 13.29
CA ALA A 411 -29.87 9.72 13.79
C ALA A 411 -28.43 10.29 13.72
N PHE A 412 -28.04 10.81 12.55
CA PHE A 412 -26.72 11.41 12.33
C PHE A 412 -26.49 12.64 13.22
N CYS A 413 -25.63 12.48 14.23
CA CYS A 413 -25.33 13.48 15.26
C CYS A 413 -26.50 13.83 16.19
N GLY A 414 -27.47 12.92 16.40
CA GLY A 414 -28.70 13.21 17.16
C GLY A 414 -28.49 13.74 18.58
N PHE A 415 -27.45 13.31 19.30
CA PHE A 415 -27.16 13.87 20.63
C PHE A 415 -26.62 15.31 20.55
N ALA A 416 -25.87 15.64 19.51
CA ALA A 416 -25.40 17.01 19.30
C ALA A 416 -26.56 17.96 18.94
N GLU A 417 -27.56 17.48 18.19
CA GLU A 417 -28.80 18.23 17.93
C GLU A 417 -29.57 18.51 19.23
N ALA A 418 -29.68 17.51 20.11
CA ALA A 418 -30.33 17.69 21.42
C ALA A 418 -29.59 18.70 22.30
N VAL A 419 -28.26 18.71 22.27
CA VAL A 419 -27.42 19.67 22.99
C VAL A 419 -27.59 21.09 22.43
N ASP A 420 -27.55 21.23 21.11
CA ASP A 420 -27.73 22.53 20.44
C ASP A 420 -29.10 23.14 20.75
N ALA A 421 -30.17 22.36 20.64
CA ALA A 421 -31.52 22.78 21.00
C ALA A 421 -31.65 23.17 22.48
N ALA A 422 -31.01 22.41 23.38
CA ALA A 422 -31.04 22.70 24.81
C ALA A 422 -30.27 23.98 25.15
N LEU A 423 -29.14 24.27 24.48
CA LEU A 423 -28.39 25.51 24.64
C LEU A 423 -29.15 26.72 24.10
N LEU A 424 -29.82 26.60 22.95
CA LEU A 424 -30.69 27.65 22.41
C LEU A 424 -31.82 28.02 23.39
N ALA A 425 -32.41 27.02 24.06
CA ALA A 425 -33.49 27.23 25.03
C ALA A 425 -33.04 28.01 26.29
N THR A 426 -31.74 28.08 26.57
CA THR A 426 -31.19 28.89 27.69
C THR A 426 -31.07 30.38 27.37
N GLY A 427 -31.26 30.77 26.10
CA GLY A 427 -31.08 32.16 25.64
C GLY A 427 -29.64 32.52 25.23
N ALA A 428 -28.70 31.56 25.28
CA ALA A 428 -27.36 31.74 24.75
C ALA A 428 -27.38 31.88 23.21
N LYS A 429 -26.47 32.68 22.66
CA LYS A 429 -26.41 32.97 21.21
C LYS A 429 -25.45 32.02 20.49
N PRO A 430 -25.86 31.36 19.40
CA PRO A 430 -24.96 30.52 18.63
C PRO A 430 -23.94 31.38 17.87
N MET A 431 -22.65 31.08 18.02
CA MET A 431 -21.55 31.70 17.28
C MET A 431 -21.42 31.13 15.87
N LEU A 432 -21.80 29.87 15.70
CA LEU A 432 -21.81 29.14 14.43
C LEU A 432 -23.04 28.24 14.39
N PRO A 433 -23.60 27.95 13.20
CA PRO A 433 -24.57 26.87 13.05
C PRO A 433 -24.02 25.54 13.56
N LEU A 434 -24.89 24.68 14.11
CA LEU A 434 -24.55 23.31 14.48
C LEU A 434 -23.84 22.61 13.32
N ALA A 435 -22.60 22.18 13.56
CA ALA A 435 -21.83 21.45 12.57
C ALA A 435 -21.82 19.94 12.87
N ARG A 436 -21.85 19.14 11.80
CA ARG A 436 -21.92 17.68 11.88
C ARG A 436 -20.79 17.07 11.06
N ILE A 437 -19.88 16.36 11.73
CA ILE A 437 -18.75 15.71 11.09
C ILE A 437 -19.06 14.23 10.91
N HIS A 438 -19.02 13.78 9.66
CA HIS A 438 -19.17 12.38 9.29
C HIS A 438 -17.84 11.64 9.50
N ARG A 439 -17.88 10.49 10.19
CA ARG A 439 -16.75 9.55 10.36
C ARG A 439 -15.43 10.21 10.77
N ARG A 440 -15.50 11.29 11.57
CA ARG A 440 -14.32 12.03 12.04
C ARG A 440 -13.45 12.57 10.89
N SER A 441 -14.08 13.05 9.82
CA SER A 441 -13.44 13.74 8.70
C SER A 441 -12.56 14.88 9.19
N GLU A 442 -11.23 14.73 9.04
CA GLU A 442 -10.25 15.74 9.42
C GLU A 442 -10.37 17.03 8.58
N PRO A 443 -10.66 16.97 7.26
CA PRO A 443 -10.92 18.18 6.48
C PRO A 443 -12.13 18.98 6.98
N ASP A 444 -13.24 18.31 7.32
CA ASP A 444 -14.45 18.98 7.82
C ASP A 444 -14.20 19.61 9.20
N TYR A 445 -13.43 18.92 10.05
CA TYR A 445 -12.98 19.44 11.33
C TYR A 445 -12.12 20.70 11.16
N ALA A 446 -11.09 20.64 10.30
CA ALA A 446 -10.21 21.77 10.03
C ALA A 446 -11.00 22.98 9.49
N ALA A 447 -11.89 22.77 8.53
CA ALA A 447 -12.74 23.83 7.99
C ALA A 447 -13.65 24.46 9.05
N TRP A 448 -14.20 23.66 9.98
CA TRP A 448 -14.99 24.19 11.09
C TRP A 448 -14.15 24.99 12.08
N VAL A 449 -12.94 24.53 12.41
CA VAL A 449 -12.01 25.26 13.30
C VAL A 449 -11.64 26.61 12.70
N GLU A 450 -11.37 26.69 11.40
CA GLU A 450 -11.05 27.96 10.74
C GLU A 450 -12.26 28.92 10.72
N ARG A 451 -13.49 28.42 10.51
CA ARG A 451 -14.70 29.25 10.66
C ARG A 451 -14.88 29.77 12.09
N LEU A 452 -14.57 28.95 13.09
CA LEU A 452 -14.64 29.34 14.51
C LEU A 452 -13.59 30.42 14.82
N LEU A 453 -12.35 30.26 14.36
CA LEU A 453 -11.30 31.26 14.55
C LEU A 453 -11.62 32.57 13.81
N ALA A 454 -12.18 32.50 12.60
CA ALA A 454 -12.65 33.66 11.86
C ALA A 454 -13.79 34.40 12.62
N ALA A 455 -14.76 33.67 13.17
CA ALA A 455 -15.83 34.23 14.00
C ALA A 455 -15.31 34.88 15.30
N LEU A 456 -14.13 34.48 15.75
CA LEU A 456 -13.42 35.06 16.91
C LEU A 456 -12.49 36.24 16.53
N GLY A 457 -12.46 36.65 15.26
CA GLY A 457 -11.63 37.77 14.79
C GLY A 457 -10.19 37.40 14.43
N HIS A 458 -9.85 36.10 14.35
CA HIS A 458 -8.50 35.60 14.04
C HIS A 458 -8.33 35.15 12.59
N ALA A 459 -9.03 35.78 11.65
CA ALA A 459 -8.98 35.40 10.24
C ALA A 459 -7.54 35.51 9.68
N ARG A 460 -6.96 34.39 9.25
CA ARG A 460 -5.88 34.39 8.25
C ARG A 460 -6.51 34.36 6.87
N GLU A 461 -5.89 35.06 5.94
CA GLU A 461 -6.20 35.01 4.51
C GLU A 461 -6.27 33.54 4.06
N ALA A 462 -7.49 33.03 3.89
CA ALA A 462 -7.74 31.65 3.56
C ALA A 462 -7.59 31.48 2.04
N VAL A 463 -6.66 30.60 1.63
CA VAL A 463 -6.70 29.98 0.31
C VAL A 463 -8.00 29.18 0.25
N ALA A 464 -8.91 29.59 -0.63
CA ALA A 464 -10.19 28.94 -0.81
C ALA A 464 -10.00 27.44 -1.14
N PRO A 465 -10.59 26.51 -0.38
CA PRO A 465 -10.75 25.15 -0.83
C PRO A 465 -11.74 25.19 -2.00
N THR A 466 -11.32 24.72 -3.17
CA THR A 466 -12.23 24.49 -4.29
C THR A 466 -13.23 23.43 -3.88
N ASP A 467 -14.46 23.87 -3.64
CA ASP A 467 -15.63 23.02 -3.42
C ASP A 467 -15.86 22.22 -4.71
N ARG A 468 -15.34 20.99 -4.77
CA ARG A 468 -15.77 20.00 -5.75
C ARG A 468 -16.76 19.08 -5.06
N PRO A 469 -17.99 18.94 -5.57
CA PRO A 469 -18.95 18.01 -4.99
C PRO A 469 -18.38 16.58 -5.12
N VAL A 470 -18.27 15.89 -3.98
CA VAL A 470 -18.21 14.43 -3.97
C VAL A 470 -19.54 13.94 -4.55
N PRO A 471 -19.55 13.18 -5.66
CA PRO A 471 -20.80 12.64 -6.18
C PRO A 471 -21.48 11.80 -5.10
N ALA A 472 -22.80 11.95 -4.99
CA ALA A 472 -23.61 11.07 -4.15
C ALA A 472 -23.29 9.60 -4.47
N PRO A 473 -23.34 8.67 -3.49
CA PRO A 473 -23.19 7.25 -3.77
C PRO A 473 -24.24 6.85 -4.81
N LEU A 474 -23.78 6.50 -6.01
CA LEU A 474 -24.65 5.97 -7.05
C LEU A 474 -25.32 4.71 -6.49
N VAL A 475 -26.65 4.69 -6.60
CA VAL A 475 -27.54 3.64 -6.10
C VAL A 475 -26.96 2.25 -6.42
N ARG A 476 -26.74 1.45 -5.37
CA ARG A 476 -26.37 0.03 -5.48
C ARG A 476 -27.45 -0.69 -6.29
N GLY A 477 -27.06 -1.25 -7.44
CA GLY A 477 -27.91 -2.23 -8.13
C GLY A 477 -27.58 -2.59 -9.59
N SER A 478 -26.97 -1.72 -10.40
CA SER A 478 -26.91 -1.97 -11.87
C SER A 478 -25.55 -1.79 -12.56
N LEU A 479 -24.52 -1.32 -11.87
CA LEU A 479 -23.20 -1.11 -12.48
C LEU A 479 -22.35 -2.37 -12.35
N THR A 480 -21.81 -2.82 -13.49
CA THR A 480 -20.85 -3.93 -13.56
C THR A 480 -19.46 -3.39 -13.89
N ARG A 481 -18.42 -4.04 -13.37
CA ARG A 481 -17.04 -3.71 -13.71
C ARG A 481 -16.75 -4.15 -15.14
N ARG A 482 -16.40 -3.21 -16.00
CA ARG A 482 -16.05 -3.43 -17.40
C ARG A 482 -14.58 -3.11 -17.62
N VAL A 483 -13.92 -3.86 -18.50
CA VAL A 483 -12.54 -3.59 -18.92
C VAL A 483 -12.52 -3.51 -20.43
N VAL A 484 -12.08 -2.36 -20.96
CA VAL A 484 -11.79 -2.16 -22.38
C VAL A 484 -10.30 -1.97 -22.57
N SER A 485 -9.78 -2.32 -23.74
CA SER A 485 -8.33 -2.32 -23.97
C SER A 485 -7.97 -2.40 -25.44
N GLY A 486 -6.75 -1.98 -25.78
CA GLY A 486 -6.23 -2.03 -27.14
C GLY A 486 -4.70 -1.87 -27.16
N LYS A 487 -4.13 -1.84 -28.36
CA LYS A 487 -2.70 -1.59 -28.57
C LYS A 487 -2.42 -0.09 -28.56
N ALA A 488 -1.26 0.31 -28.04
CA ALA A 488 -0.76 1.68 -28.08
C ALA A 488 0.74 1.71 -27.76
N MET A 489 1.52 2.50 -28.50
CA MET A 489 2.90 2.89 -28.19
C MET A 489 3.83 1.69 -27.96
N GLY A 490 3.69 0.64 -28.78
CA GLY A 490 4.46 -0.61 -28.63
C GLY A 490 4.09 -1.44 -27.38
N SER A 491 2.97 -1.12 -26.73
CA SER A 491 2.43 -1.81 -25.56
C SER A 491 0.89 -1.90 -25.65
N ARG A 492 0.22 -2.02 -24.50
CA ARG A 492 -1.23 -2.20 -24.38
C ARG A 492 -1.80 -1.21 -23.36
N TRP A 493 -2.89 -0.55 -23.74
CA TRP A 493 -3.69 0.24 -22.82
C TRP A 493 -4.88 -0.56 -22.30
N SER A 494 -5.38 -0.20 -21.12
CA SER A 494 -6.65 -0.69 -20.60
C SER A 494 -7.35 0.39 -19.78
N VAL A 495 -8.67 0.41 -19.85
CA VAL A 495 -9.53 1.20 -18.98
C VAL A 495 -10.44 0.23 -18.24
N THR A 496 -10.34 0.24 -16.91
CA THR A 496 -11.33 -0.36 -16.03
C THR A 496 -12.33 0.70 -15.63
N LEU A 497 -13.63 0.45 -15.80
CA LEU A 497 -14.69 1.39 -15.44
C LEU A 497 -15.92 0.64 -14.94
N TRP A 498 -16.90 1.37 -14.41
CA TRP A 498 -18.18 0.83 -13.99
C TRP A 498 -19.30 1.35 -14.89
N ALA A 499 -20.04 0.44 -15.53
CA ALA A 499 -21.12 0.79 -16.45
C ALA A 499 -22.30 -0.21 -16.33
N PRO A 500 -23.53 0.19 -16.69
CA PRO A 500 -24.63 -0.75 -16.83
C PRO A 500 -24.30 -1.84 -17.83
N GLU A 501 -24.75 -3.08 -17.59
CA GLU A 501 -24.39 -4.24 -18.43
C GLU A 501 -24.77 -4.07 -19.91
N HIS A 502 -25.88 -3.39 -20.18
CA HIS A 502 -26.41 -3.10 -21.51
C HIS A 502 -25.84 -1.82 -22.14
N ARG A 503 -24.93 -1.10 -21.44
CA ARG A 503 -24.33 0.11 -22.01
C ARG A 503 -23.31 -0.29 -23.07
N ASP A 504 -23.57 0.12 -24.30
CA ASP A 504 -22.58 0.02 -25.37
C ASP A 504 -21.41 0.99 -25.09
N LEU A 505 -20.20 0.46 -25.24
CA LEU A 505 -18.94 1.18 -25.05
C LEU A 505 -18.15 1.31 -26.37
N SER A 506 -18.71 0.86 -27.50
CA SER A 506 -18.02 0.83 -28.79
C SER A 506 -17.54 2.22 -29.23
N ASP A 507 -18.38 3.25 -29.09
CA ASP A 507 -18.01 4.64 -29.39
C ASP A 507 -16.89 5.15 -28.47
N LEU A 508 -16.92 4.78 -27.19
CA LEU A 508 -15.85 5.12 -26.25
C LEU A 508 -14.55 4.43 -26.67
N VAL A 509 -14.57 3.13 -26.98
CA VAL A 509 -13.39 2.38 -27.42
C VAL A 509 -12.82 2.98 -28.70
N ALA A 510 -13.67 3.31 -29.68
CA ALA A 510 -13.27 3.95 -30.92
C ALA A 510 -12.64 5.34 -30.66
N GLY A 511 -13.24 6.15 -29.80
CA GLY A 511 -12.71 7.46 -29.40
C GLY A 511 -11.35 7.37 -28.69
N LEU A 512 -11.17 6.40 -27.79
CA LEU A 512 -9.89 6.15 -27.12
C LEU A 512 -8.81 5.70 -28.11
N ALA A 513 -9.15 4.79 -29.04
CA ALA A 513 -8.23 4.34 -30.08
C ALA A 513 -7.83 5.48 -31.04
N ALA A 514 -8.79 6.29 -31.48
CA ALA A 514 -8.53 7.46 -32.32
C ALA A 514 -7.64 8.48 -31.60
N ARG A 515 -7.87 8.71 -30.30
CA ARG A 515 -7.03 9.60 -29.51
C ARG A 515 -5.58 9.13 -29.45
N ILE A 516 -5.36 7.84 -29.19
CA ILE A 516 -4.02 7.23 -29.19
C ILE A 516 -3.36 7.39 -30.55
N ALA A 517 -4.06 7.08 -31.64
CA ALA A 517 -3.52 7.19 -32.99
C ALA A 517 -3.08 8.63 -33.31
N ALA A 518 -3.83 9.64 -32.85
CA ALA A 518 -3.44 11.04 -32.97
C ALA A 518 -2.15 11.36 -32.18
N ILE A 519 -2.01 10.84 -30.96
CA ILE A 519 -0.78 11.02 -30.16
C ILE A 519 0.42 10.33 -30.85
N GLU A 520 0.24 9.11 -31.37
CA GLU A 520 1.30 8.39 -32.10
C GLU A 520 1.70 9.08 -33.39
N THR A 521 0.74 9.66 -34.12
CA THR A 521 1.02 10.47 -35.32
C THR A 521 1.82 11.72 -34.97
N SER A 522 1.64 12.27 -33.76
CA SER A 522 2.40 13.43 -33.30
C SER A 522 3.81 13.05 -32.79
N MET A 523 3.90 12.03 -31.93
CA MET A 523 5.07 11.82 -31.06
C MET A 523 5.91 10.57 -31.38
N SER A 524 5.47 9.71 -32.31
CA SER A 524 6.17 8.45 -32.59
C SER A 524 7.37 8.65 -33.52
N ARG A 525 8.56 8.32 -33.03
CA ARG A 525 9.81 8.27 -33.83
C ARG A 525 9.88 7.10 -34.84
N PHE A 526 9.03 6.09 -34.66
CA PHE A 526 8.95 4.92 -35.53
C PHE A 526 8.16 5.22 -36.80
N ARG A 527 7.66 6.46 -36.93
CA ARG A 527 6.89 6.94 -38.06
C ARG A 527 7.67 8.06 -38.75
N ASP A 528 7.88 7.92 -40.05
CA ASP A 528 8.53 8.96 -40.85
C ASP A 528 7.68 10.24 -40.96
N ASP A 529 6.36 10.09 -40.86
CA ASP A 529 5.35 11.15 -41.02
C ASP A 529 4.96 11.86 -39.72
N SER A 530 5.64 11.56 -38.59
CA SER A 530 5.33 12.23 -37.32
C SER A 530 5.89 13.64 -37.21
N GLU A 531 5.27 14.44 -36.34
CA GLU A 531 5.75 15.80 -36.05
C GLU A 531 7.15 15.78 -35.42
N VAL A 532 7.44 14.80 -34.57
CA VAL A 532 8.79 14.55 -34.02
C VAL A 532 9.80 14.31 -35.14
N SER A 533 9.50 13.43 -36.09
CA SER A 533 10.39 13.12 -37.20
C SER A 533 10.56 14.31 -38.15
N ALA A 534 9.52 15.12 -38.32
CA ALA A 534 9.61 16.39 -39.07
C ALA A 534 10.53 17.40 -38.36
N PHE A 535 10.42 17.55 -37.04
CA PHE A 535 11.30 18.41 -36.25
C PHE A 535 12.77 17.94 -36.29
N ASP A 536 13.00 16.64 -36.19
CA ASP A 536 14.34 16.06 -36.23
C ASP A 536 15.03 16.33 -37.58
N ARG A 537 14.28 16.34 -38.70
CA ARG A 537 14.79 16.69 -40.04
C ARG A 537 14.92 18.19 -40.31
N ALA A 538 14.19 19.04 -39.58
CA ALA A 538 14.22 20.48 -39.80
C ALA A 538 15.64 21.07 -39.57
N PRO A 539 16.07 22.10 -40.31
CA PRO A 539 17.34 22.76 -40.05
C PRO A 539 17.31 23.52 -38.71
N CYS A 540 18.49 23.83 -38.18
CA CYS A 540 18.59 24.71 -37.01
C CYS A 540 17.98 26.09 -37.32
N ASP A 541 17.46 26.74 -36.28
CA ASP A 541 16.83 28.06 -36.30
C ASP A 541 15.50 28.18 -37.07
N ALA A 542 15.07 27.14 -37.77
CA ALA A 542 13.78 27.10 -38.45
C ALA A 542 12.63 26.77 -37.49
N TRP A 543 11.62 27.64 -37.44
CA TRP A 543 10.38 27.40 -36.72
C TRP A 543 9.53 26.34 -37.42
N GLN A 544 9.05 25.37 -36.65
CA GLN A 544 8.10 24.34 -37.08
C GLN A 544 6.82 24.49 -36.28
N SER A 545 5.68 24.54 -36.96
CA SER A 545 4.36 24.49 -36.31
C SER A 545 4.11 23.08 -35.78
N VAL A 546 3.56 22.98 -34.56
CA VAL A 546 3.26 21.71 -33.91
C VAL A 546 1.85 21.70 -33.34
N SER A 547 1.32 20.51 -33.10
CA SER A 547 0.05 20.29 -32.46
C SER A 547 0.08 20.73 -30.98
N ARG A 548 -1.11 20.87 -30.40
CA ARG A 548 -1.28 21.12 -28.96
C ARG A 548 -0.56 20.06 -28.13
N ASP A 549 -0.70 18.79 -28.51
CA ASP A 549 -0.15 17.67 -27.77
C ASP A 549 1.37 17.75 -27.69
N LEU A 550 2.03 17.91 -28.83
CA LEU A 550 3.49 18.00 -28.87
C LEU A 550 3.98 19.24 -28.12
N ALA A 551 3.32 20.39 -28.28
CA ALA A 551 3.69 21.61 -27.56
C ALA A 551 3.57 21.44 -26.03
N GLU A 552 2.48 20.87 -25.52
CA GLU A 552 2.27 20.67 -24.08
C GLU A 552 3.26 19.63 -23.51
N VAL A 553 3.49 18.52 -24.21
CA VAL A 553 4.46 17.51 -23.81
C VAL A 553 5.88 18.08 -23.77
N LEU A 554 6.27 18.86 -24.77
CA LEU A 554 7.57 19.53 -24.79
C LEU A 554 7.68 20.58 -23.67
N ALA A 555 6.63 21.36 -23.41
CA ALA A 555 6.65 22.34 -22.33
C ALA A 555 6.95 21.66 -20.98
N VAL A 556 6.25 20.55 -20.68
CA VAL A 556 6.48 19.77 -19.46
C VAL A 556 7.86 19.11 -19.47
N GLY A 557 8.26 18.51 -20.59
CA GLY A 557 9.55 17.83 -20.70
C GLY A 557 10.75 18.76 -20.53
N LEU A 558 10.71 19.96 -21.12
CA LEU A 558 11.76 20.98 -20.98
C LEU A 558 11.78 21.58 -19.56
N ASP A 559 10.62 21.75 -18.93
CA ASP A 559 10.53 22.19 -17.53
C ASP A 559 11.14 21.17 -16.55
N ILE A 560 10.76 19.90 -16.69
CA ILE A 560 11.32 18.83 -15.87
C ILE A 560 12.80 18.64 -16.18
N GLY A 561 13.23 18.83 -17.42
CA GLY A 561 14.65 18.86 -17.78
C GLY A 561 15.43 19.93 -17.00
N ARG A 562 14.91 21.16 -16.90
CA ARG A 562 15.51 22.21 -16.05
C ARG A 562 15.49 21.85 -14.56
N ARG A 563 14.33 21.48 -14.03
CA ARG A 563 14.14 21.22 -12.59
C ARG A 563 14.88 19.99 -12.09
N SER A 564 15.06 19.00 -12.95
CA SER A 564 15.84 17.81 -12.65
C SER A 564 17.33 18.02 -12.83
N GLY A 565 17.79 19.21 -13.27
CA GLY A 565 19.20 19.51 -13.55
C GLY A 565 19.76 18.69 -14.71
N GLY A 566 18.96 18.49 -15.76
CA GLY A 566 19.32 17.73 -16.96
C GLY A 566 19.27 16.20 -16.80
N ALA A 567 18.76 15.66 -15.69
CA ALA A 567 18.65 14.21 -15.51
C ALA A 567 17.52 13.59 -16.34
N PHE A 568 16.47 14.35 -16.62
CA PHE A 568 15.52 14.04 -17.68
C PHE A 568 15.82 14.93 -18.87
N ASP A 569 15.94 14.33 -20.06
CA ASP A 569 16.20 15.10 -21.27
C ASP A 569 15.50 14.45 -22.48
N VAL A 570 14.70 15.25 -23.19
CA VAL A 570 13.95 14.81 -24.37
C VAL A 570 14.80 14.82 -25.64
N GLY A 571 16.04 15.30 -25.60
CA GLY A 571 16.93 15.47 -26.74
C GLY A 571 17.96 14.34 -26.90
N LEU A 572 17.67 13.14 -26.40
CA LEU A 572 18.62 12.01 -26.31
C LEU A 572 18.47 10.97 -27.43
N ALA A 573 17.73 11.27 -28.50
CA ALA A 573 17.43 10.26 -29.51
C ALA A 573 18.69 9.64 -30.12
N ALA A 574 19.65 10.46 -30.57
CA ALA A 574 20.88 9.95 -31.18
C ALA A 574 21.64 8.99 -30.23
N GLU A 575 21.66 9.30 -28.94
CA GLU A 575 22.38 8.56 -27.91
C GLU A 575 21.68 7.25 -27.54
N VAL A 576 20.35 7.25 -27.44
CA VAL A 576 19.56 6.04 -27.22
C VAL A 576 19.66 5.12 -28.44
N ALA A 577 19.67 5.68 -29.66
CA ALA A 577 19.84 4.91 -30.90
C ALA A 577 21.21 4.22 -30.98
N ALA A 578 22.29 4.94 -30.65
CA ALA A 578 23.65 4.41 -30.64
C ALA A 578 23.86 3.24 -29.66
N ARG A 579 22.93 3.02 -28.73
CA ARG A 579 22.93 1.87 -27.81
C ARG A 579 22.03 0.72 -28.24
N GLY A 580 21.58 0.72 -29.49
CA GLY A 580 20.80 -0.39 -30.05
C GLY A 580 19.31 -0.35 -29.70
N PHE A 581 18.86 0.65 -28.93
CA PHE A 581 17.42 0.88 -28.69
C PHE A 581 16.75 1.62 -29.86
N GLY A 582 17.54 1.99 -30.88
CA GLY A 582 17.17 2.72 -32.10
C GLY A 582 16.51 1.92 -33.23
N ALA A 583 16.38 0.60 -33.09
CA ALA A 583 15.97 -0.25 -34.19
C ALA A 583 14.59 0.16 -34.74
N GLY A 584 14.53 0.50 -36.03
CA GLY A 584 13.30 0.93 -36.71
C GLY A 584 12.93 2.41 -36.53
N TRP A 585 13.81 3.25 -35.99
CA TRP A 585 13.54 4.68 -35.90
C TRP A 585 13.85 5.41 -37.20
N SER A 586 13.03 6.41 -37.48
CA SER A 586 13.31 7.37 -38.53
C SER A 586 14.30 8.43 -38.06
N GLY A 587 15.42 8.59 -38.78
CA GLY A 587 16.31 9.76 -38.62
C GLY A 587 17.11 9.86 -37.30
N SER A 588 17.54 8.75 -36.67
CA SER A 588 18.42 8.86 -35.51
C SER A 588 19.75 9.48 -35.90
N GLY A 589 19.98 10.73 -35.50
CA GLY A 589 21.23 11.46 -35.73
C GLY A 589 22.47 10.75 -35.15
N VAL A 590 23.65 11.31 -35.40
CA VAL A 590 24.91 10.77 -34.86
C VAL A 590 25.03 11.14 -33.38
N ALA A 591 25.33 10.15 -32.53
CA ALA A 591 25.55 10.39 -31.10
C ALA A 591 26.66 11.41 -30.87
N ARG A 592 26.44 12.34 -29.95
CA ARG A 592 27.31 13.50 -29.72
C ARG A 592 28.33 13.20 -28.62
N ASP A 593 29.54 13.72 -28.77
CA ASP A 593 30.60 13.64 -27.74
C ASP A 593 30.22 14.42 -26.46
N ARG A 594 29.46 15.51 -26.63
CA ARG A 594 28.90 16.31 -25.52
C ARG A 594 27.43 16.59 -25.78
N ILE A 595 26.59 16.15 -24.86
CA ILE A 595 25.14 16.41 -24.88
C ILE A 595 24.90 17.78 -24.25
N VAL A 596 24.34 18.70 -25.01
CA VAL A 596 23.79 19.96 -24.47
C VAL A 596 22.30 19.72 -24.21
N PRO A 597 21.79 20.04 -23.01
CA PRO A 597 20.42 19.70 -22.66
C PRO A 597 19.38 20.27 -23.63
N ALA A 598 18.30 19.52 -23.89
CA ALA A 598 17.22 19.97 -24.77
C ALA A 598 16.61 21.30 -24.30
N HIS A 599 16.53 21.52 -22.99
CA HIS A 599 15.97 22.76 -22.42
C HIS A 599 16.84 24.01 -22.63
N GLU A 600 18.09 23.84 -23.08
CA GLU A 600 18.98 24.93 -23.49
C GLU A 600 19.03 25.10 -25.02
N THR A 601 18.73 24.05 -25.77
CA THR A 601 18.88 24.02 -27.24
C THR A 601 17.56 24.10 -28.00
N ILE A 602 16.43 23.89 -27.34
CA ILE A 602 15.09 23.95 -27.93
C ILE A 602 14.38 25.21 -27.44
N GLU A 603 13.86 25.98 -28.39
CA GLU A 603 12.94 27.07 -28.10
C GLU A 603 11.52 26.65 -28.47
N LEU A 604 10.62 26.78 -27.49
CA LEU A 604 9.21 26.49 -27.62
C LEU A 604 8.41 27.78 -27.39
N ASP A 605 7.62 28.17 -28.38
CA ASP A 605 6.60 29.20 -28.26
C ASP A 605 5.25 28.50 -28.10
N LEU A 606 4.82 28.35 -26.84
CA LEU A 606 3.59 27.64 -26.48
C LEU A 606 2.35 28.37 -27.00
N GLY A 607 2.37 29.71 -27.06
CA GLY A 607 1.24 30.51 -27.52
C GLY A 607 1.00 30.36 -29.02
N ALA A 608 2.07 30.39 -29.82
CA ALA A 608 2.00 30.17 -31.26
C ALA A 608 2.08 28.68 -31.66
N ARG A 609 2.28 27.77 -30.71
CA ARG A 609 2.49 26.32 -30.91
C ARG A 609 3.54 26.03 -31.98
N ARG A 610 4.72 26.58 -31.79
CA ARG A 610 5.86 26.36 -32.68
C ARG A 610 7.12 26.06 -31.89
N ILE A 611 7.98 25.24 -32.47
CA ILE A 611 9.24 24.79 -31.90
C ILE A 611 10.38 25.06 -32.89
N ARG A 612 11.58 25.38 -32.39
CA ARG A 612 12.82 25.33 -33.17
C ARG A 612 13.97 24.80 -32.33
N LYS A 613 14.98 24.25 -33.00
CA LYS A 613 16.26 23.89 -32.39
C LYS A 613 17.36 24.89 -32.74
N ARG A 614 18.20 25.22 -31.76
CA ARG A 614 19.37 26.12 -31.88
C ARG A 614 20.69 25.37 -32.06
N ALA A 615 20.66 24.06 -31.87
CA ALA A 615 21.78 23.16 -32.09
C ALA A 615 21.25 21.81 -32.62
N ALA A 616 22.15 20.96 -33.09
CA ALA A 616 21.80 19.60 -33.50
C ALA A 616 21.24 18.83 -32.28
N VAL A 617 19.94 18.54 -32.31
CA VAL A 617 19.20 17.75 -31.33
C VAL A 617 18.08 16.99 -32.04
N SER A 618 17.82 15.77 -31.55
CA SER A 618 16.74 14.89 -32.02
C SER A 618 15.92 14.41 -30.83
N LEU A 619 14.60 14.34 -30.99
CA LEU A 619 13.67 14.13 -29.87
C LEU A 619 13.44 12.64 -29.54
N ASP A 620 13.43 12.35 -28.24
CA ASP A 620 12.96 11.10 -27.64
C ASP A 620 11.93 11.41 -26.56
N LEU A 621 10.66 11.07 -26.84
CA LEU A 621 9.55 11.30 -25.92
C LEU A 621 9.11 10.02 -25.18
N ALA A 622 9.88 8.93 -25.25
CA ALA A 622 9.49 7.64 -24.67
C ALA A 622 9.30 7.70 -23.14
N GLY A 623 10.02 8.60 -22.45
CA GLY A 623 9.92 8.80 -20.99
C GLY A 623 8.85 9.79 -20.54
N ILE A 624 7.95 10.26 -21.42
CA ILE A 624 6.90 11.24 -21.07
C ILE A 624 5.58 11.05 -21.86
N ALA A 625 5.65 10.53 -23.09
CA ALA A 625 4.49 10.42 -23.97
C ALA A 625 3.42 9.44 -23.45
N LYS A 626 3.83 8.39 -22.75
CA LYS A 626 2.90 7.40 -22.15
C LYS A 626 2.09 8.03 -21.03
N GLY A 627 2.72 8.80 -20.16
CA GLY A 627 2.04 9.59 -19.13
C GLY A 627 1.02 10.56 -19.73
N TRP A 628 1.37 11.27 -20.81
CA TRP A 628 0.43 12.15 -21.52
C TRP A 628 -0.79 11.40 -22.07
N ALA A 629 -0.58 10.25 -22.72
CA ALA A 629 -1.66 9.43 -23.25
C ALA A 629 -2.60 8.95 -22.12
N VAL A 630 -2.06 8.53 -20.98
CA VAL A 630 -2.88 8.10 -19.83
C VAL A 630 -3.73 9.25 -19.27
N ASP A 631 -3.18 10.46 -19.18
CA ASP A 631 -3.94 11.64 -18.75
C ASP A 631 -5.09 11.96 -19.73
N GLU A 632 -4.81 11.95 -21.04
CA GLU A 632 -5.80 12.24 -22.08
C GLU A 632 -6.89 11.17 -22.18
N LEU A 633 -6.54 9.88 -22.09
CA LEU A 633 -7.51 8.80 -22.03
C LEU A 633 -8.39 8.92 -20.78
N SER A 634 -7.80 9.26 -19.63
CA SER A 634 -8.58 9.46 -18.40
C SER A 634 -9.55 10.63 -18.52
N ARG A 635 -9.13 11.73 -19.15
CA ARG A 635 -9.99 12.88 -19.45
C ARG A 635 -11.18 12.47 -20.34
N LEU A 636 -10.93 11.78 -21.45
CA LEU A 636 -11.99 11.31 -22.36
C LEU A 636 -12.98 10.36 -21.69
N VAL A 637 -12.50 9.43 -20.85
CA VAL A 637 -13.38 8.49 -20.13
C VAL A 637 -14.27 9.24 -19.12
N ALA A 638 -13.71 10.23 -18.42
CA ALA A 638 -14.47 11.06 -17.49
C ALA A 638 -15.53 11.90 -18.23
N GLU A 639 -15.16 12.54 -19.35
CA GLU A 639 -16.06 13.31 -20.21
C GLU A 639 -17.17 12.45 -20.83
N ALA A 640 -16.89 11.17 -21.11
CA ALA A 640 -17.88 10.19 -21.56
C ALA A 640 -18.87 9.74 -20.46
N GLY A 641 -18.76 10.30 -19.25
CA GLY A 641 -19.68 10.04 -18.14
C GLY A 641 -19.24 8.89 -17.22
N PHE A 642 -17.98 8.45 -17.29
CA PHE A 642 -17.42 7.42 -16.43
C PHE A 642 -16.33 7.98 -15.50
N PRO A 643 -16.68 8.80 -14.49
CA PRO A 643 -15.70 9.43 -13.61
C PRO A 643 -15.02 8.42 -12.66
N SER A 644 -15.63 7.25 -12.42
CA SER A 644 -15.03 6.15 -11.66
C SER A 644 -14.36 5.16 -12.61
N HIS A 645 -13.08 5.40 -12.88
CA HIS A 645 -12.27 4.61 -13.82
C HIS A 645 -10.81 4.50 -13.39
N LEU A 646 -10.12 3.52 -13.95
CA LEU A 646 -8.68 3.34 -13.88
C LEU A 646 -8.14 3.13 -15.29
N VAL A 647 -7.33 4.07 -15.75
CA VAL A 647 -6.59 3.97 -17.02
C VAL A 647 -5.19 3.45 -16.73
N ALA A 648 -4.71 2.52 -17.55
CA ALA A 648 -3.36 2.01 -17.51
C ALA A 648 -2.79 1.88 -18.93
N LEU A 649 -1.54 2.27 -19.11
CA LEU A 649 -0.72 2.02 -20.28
C LEU A 649 0.64 1.56 -19.75
N ASP A 650 0.97 0.28 -19.93
CA ASP A 650 2.22 -0.29 -19.41
C ASP A 650 2.44 -0.09 -17.88
N GLY A 651 3.38 0.78 -17.48
CA GLY A 651 3.70 1.12 -16.09
C GLY A 651 3.08 2.43 -15.61
N GLU A 652 2.30 3.09 -16.47
CA GLU A 652 1.68 4.40 -16.26
C GLU A 652 0.18 4.21 -16.00
N LEU A 653 -0.30 4.71 -14.86
CA LEU A 653 -1.69 4.57 -14.44
C LEU A 653 -2.26 5.88 -13.93
N ARG A 654 -3.57 6.05 -14.12
CA ARG A 654 -4.37 7.15 -13.58
C ARG A 654 -5.72 6.67 -13.10
N ALA A 655 -6.00 6.91 -11.82
CA ALA A 655 -7.30 6.70 -11.22
C ALA A 655 -8.16 7.96 -11.33
N GLY A 656 -9.43 7.79 -11.68
CA GLY A 656 -10.47 8.79 -11.53
C GLY A 656 -11.02 8.83 -10.11
N ALA A 657 -12.31 9.12 -9.97
CA ALA A 657 -13.03 9.09 -8.71
C ALA A 657 -12.99 7.68 -8.07
N VAL A 658 -13.37 7.62 -6.78
CA VAL A 658 -13.49 6.37 -6.03
C VAL A 658 -14.37 5.35 -6.76
N GLN A 659 -14.17 4.07 -6.45
CA GLN A 659 -15.04 3.00 -6.93
C GLN A 659 -16.48 3.22 -6.45
N PRO A 660 -17.52 2.65 -7.12
CA PRO A 660 -18.92 2.85 -6.73
C PRO A 660 -19.25 2.41 -5.30
N ASP A 661 -18.41 1.56 -4.69
CA ASP A 661 -18.51 1.14 -3.30
C ASP A 661 -17.79 2.08 -2.31
N GLY A 662 -17.23 3.18 -2.79
CA GLY A 662 -16.50 4.18 -2.02
C GLY A 662 -15.01 3.87 -1.79
N ARG A 663 -14.49 2.74 -2.29
CA ARG A 663 -13.10 2.35 -2.08
C ARG A 663 -12.14 3.04 -3.08
N PRO A 664 -10.88 3.29 -2.69
CA PRO A 664 -9.84 3.70 -3.62
C PRO A 664 -9.48 2.60 -4.63
N TRP A 665 -8.72 2.95 -5.65
CA TRP A 665 -8.16 2.00 -6.61
C TRP A 665 -6.84 1.43 -6.08
N ALA A 666 -6.85 0.16 -5.67
CA ALA A 666 -5.64 -0.52 -5.20
C ALA A 666 -4.76 -0.96 -6.39
N ILE A 667 -3.57 -0.37 -6.50
CA ILE A 667 -2.60 -0.63 -7.55
C ILE A 667 -1.43 -1.43 -7.00
N GLY A 668 -1.20 -2.62 -7.54
CA GLY A 668 -0.06 -3.45 -7.16
C GLY A 668 1.26 -2.85 -7.66
N LEU A 669 2.23 -2.74 -6.77
CA LEU A 669 3.60 -2.38 -7.09
C LEU A 669 4.38 -3.64 -7.48
N GLU A 670 4.92 -3.67 -8.70
CA GLU A 670 5.64 -4.82 -9.22
C GLU A 670 7.02 -4.97 -8.55
N ALA A 671 7.33 -6.18 -8.11
CA ALA A 671 8.65 -6.56 -7.67
C ALA A 671 9.60 -6.53 -8.86
N PRO A 672 10.80 -5.96 -8.72
CA PRO A 672 11.74 -5.90 -9.81
C PRO A 672 12.45 -7.26 -9.96
N ALA A 673 11.73 -8.26 -10.42
CA ALA A 673 12.27 -9.52 -10.91
C ALA A 673 12.19 -9.56 -12.44
N ILE A 674 13.31 -9.82 -13.11
CA ILE A 674 13.34 -10.00 -14.57
C ILE A 674 12.48 -11.24 -14.90
N GLY A 675 11.52 -11.09 -15.82
CA GLY A 675 10.64 -12.18 -16.28
C GLY A 675 9.51 -12.61 -15.34
N ARG A 676 9.30 -11.96 -14.18
CA ARG A 676 8.28 -12.36 -13.19
C ARG A 676 7.39 -11.19 -12.74
N ARG A 677 6.07 -11.41 -12.75
CA ARG A 677 5.10 -10.52 -12.05
C ARG A 677 4.94 -10.96 -10.59
N ALA A 678 5.71 -10.39 -9.69
CA ALA A 678 5.45 -10.47 -8.24
C ALA A 678 5.05 -9.08 -7.73
N VAL A 679 4.27 -9.01 -6.65
CA VAL A 679 3.79 -7.73 -6.09
C VAL A 679 4.49 -7.50 -4.75
N ILE A 680 5.23 -6.40 -4.60
CA ILE A 680 5.89 -6.01 -3.34
C ILE A 680 4.95 -5.31 -2.36
N GLY A 681 3.85 -4.74 -2.86
CA GLY A 681 2.87 -4.02 -2.07
C GLY A 681 1.77 -3.44 -2.96
N HIS A 682 0.86 -2.66 -2.40
CA HIS A 682 -0.11 -1.89 -3.18
C HIS A 682 -0.12 -0.44 -2.72
N ILE A 683 -0.53 0.45 -3.63
CA ILE A 683 -0.84 1.85 -3.35
C ILE A 683 -2.29 2.11 -3.70
N ASP A 684 -2.95 2.91 -2.89
CA ASP A 684 -4.34 3.32 -3.12
C ASP A 684 -4.35 4.65 -3.88
N LEU A 685 -5.05 4.69 -5.01
CA LEU A 685 -5.19 5.90 -5.83
C LEU A 685 -6.64 6.38 -5.84
N ILE A 686 -6.80 7.70 -5.70
CA ILE A 686 -8.05 8.45 -5.91
C ILE A 686 -7.65 9.73 -6.64
N GLU A 687 -8.17 9.96 -7.85
CA GLU A 687 -7.89 11.16 -8.66
C GLU A 687 -6.39 11.48 -8.81
N ARG A 688 -5.56 10.44 -8.85
CA ARG A 688 -4.10 10.51 -8.82
C ARG A 688 -3.51 9.53 -9.82
N SER A 689 -2.26 9.79 -10.17
CA SER A 689 -1.49 8.99 -11.12
C SER A 689 -0.29 8.36 -10.45
N VAL A 690 0.13 7.23 -11.00
CA VAL A 690 1.44 6.63 -10.72
C VAL A 690 2.10 6.28 -12.05
N ALA A 691 3.40 6.52 -12.16
CA ALA A 691 4.22 6.04 -13.28
C ALA A 691 5.44 5.32 -12.74
N THR A 692 5.84 4.23 -13.40
CA THR A 692 6.95 3.39 -12.93
C THR A 692 8.00 3.22 -14.01
N SER A 693 9.18 3.80 -13.78
CA SER A 693 10.38 3.55 -14.57
C SER A 693 11.13 2.37 -13.98
N GLY A 694 11.41 1.35 -14.79
CA GLY A 694 12.05 0.13 -14.33
C GLY A 694 12.98 -0.43 -15.39
N ASN A 695 14.13 -0.95 -14.96
CA ASN A 695 15.10 -1.51 -15.89
C ASN A 695 14.91 -3.03 -16.10
N ASN A 696 13.72 -3.55 -15.83
CA ASN A 696 13.48 -5.00 -15.76
C ASN A 696 12.85 -5.59 -17.01
N ARG A 697 12.36 -4.75 -17.93
CA ARG A 697 11.66 -5.18 -19.15
C ARG A 697 12.54 -5.09 -20.41
N ARG A 698 13.66 -4.34 -20.37
CA ARG A 698 14.65 -4.17 -21.46
C ARG A 698 16.05 -3.92 -20.88
N CYS A 699 16.73 -4.99 -20.47
CA CYS A 699 18.17 -5.00 -20.19
C CYS A 699 18.86 -5.73 -21.35
N ASP A 700 19.84 -5.12 -21.98
CA ASP A 700 20.82 -5.80 -22.83
C ASP A 700 22.11 -6.08 -22.02
N ALA A 701 23.07 -6.75 -22.64
CA ALA A 701 24.39 -7.03 -22.06
C ALA A 701 25.23 -5.75 -21.77
N ASN A 702 24.79 -4.57 -22.22
CA ASN A 702 25.50 -3.29 -22.13
C ASN A 702 24.93 -2.32 -21.09
N GLY A 703 23.87 -2.72 -20.37
CA GLY A 703 23.19 -1.90 -19.38
C GLY A 703 21.93 -1.25 -19.96
N GLY A 704 20.85 -1.26 -19.17
CA GLY A 704 19.50 -0.84 -19.54
C GLY A 704 19.30 0.41 -20.40
N HIS A 705 18.10 0.52 -20.96
CA HIS A 705 17.67 1.60 -21.87
C HIS A 705 17.64 3.03 -21.29
N THR A 706 17.89 3.21 -19.99
CA THR A 706 17.97 4.53 -19.36
C THR A 706 19.38 5.11 -19.53
N ILE A 707 19.50 6.16 -20.34
CA ILE A 707 20.76 6.86 -20.62
C ILE A 707 20.92 8.04 -19.67
N ASP A 708 22.11 8.20 -19.09
CA ASP A 708 22.51 9.39 -18.34
C ASP A 708 22.92 10.50 -19.32
N PRO A 709 22.21 11.64 -19.38
CA PRO A 709 22.52 12.75 -20.28
C PRO A 709 23.89 13.38 -20.04
N ALA A 710 24.44 13.29 -18.82
CA ALA A 710 25.75 13.86 -18.52
C ALA A 710 26.89 13.04 -19.14
N THR A 711 26.69 11.74 -19.33
CA THR A 711 27.73 10.82 -19.81
C THR A 711 27.43 10.26 -21.20
N GLY A 712 26.18 10.32 -21.66
CA GLY A 712 25.70 9.62 -22.85
C GLY A 712 25.77 8.10 -22.71
N ARG A 713 25.84 7.55 -21.49
CA ARG A 713 25.94 6.10 -21.22
C ARG A 713 24.77 5.60 -20.38
N SER A 714 24.48 4.30 -20.49
CA SER A 714 23.50 3.63 -19.64
C SER A 714 23.87 3.80 -18.16
N VAL A 715 22.87 4.05 -17.31
CA VAL A 715 23.06 4.30 -15.89
C VAL A 715 23.56 3.02 -15.18
N ALA A 716 24.82 2.99 -14.78
CA ALA A 716 25.47 1.79 -14.22
C ALA A 716 24.95 1.39 -12.82
N ALA A 717 24.44 2.35 -12.03
CA ALA A 717 23.96 2.15 -10.66
C ALA A 717 22.49 2.57 -10.48
N ALA A 718 21.66 2.30 -11.51
CA ALA A 718 20.23 2.61 -11.45
C ALA A 718 19.50 1.75 -10.39
N PRO A 719 18.48 2.32 -9.72
CA PRO A 719 17.50 1.55 -8.97
C PRO A 719 16.92 0.43 -9.84
N ALA A 720 16.38 -0.59 -9.19
CA ALA A 720 15.65 -1.65 -9.87
C ALA A 720 14.37 -1.10 -10.50
N SER A 721 13.67 -0.24 -9.76
CA SER A 721 12.55 0.58 -10.25
C SER A 721 12.37 1.84 -9.42
N VAL A 722 11.73 2.84 -10.03
CA VAL A 722 11.23 4.04 -9.38
C VAL A 722 9.77 4.23 -9.78
N SER A 723 8.87 4.29 -8.79
CA SER A 723 7.46 4.61 -8.98
C SER A 723 7.17 6.00 -8.43
N VAL A 724 6.66 6.90 -9.25
CA VAL A 724 6.35 8.29 -8.86
C VAL A 724 4.85 8.49 -8.81
N LEU A 725 4.34 9.10 -7.75
CA LEU A 725 2.96 9.53 -7.61
C LEU A 725 2.82 11.00 -7.98
N GLY A 726 1.76 11.35 -8.71
CA GLY A 726 1.50 12.71 -9.16
C GLY A 726 0.01 13.01 -9.35
N SER A 727 -0.32 14.30 -9.48
CA SER A 727 -1.65 14.75 -9.91
C SER A 727 -1.91 14.51 -11.40
N THR A 728 -0.85 14.44 -12.19
CA THR A 728 -0.86 14.10 -13.61
C THR A 728 0.16 12.99 -13.89
N CYS A 729 -0.18 12.10 -14.81
CA CYS A 729 0.65 10.97 -15.18
C CYS A 729 1.85 11.42 -16.02
N ILE A 730 1.69 12.44 -16.87
CA ILE A 730 2.80 13.03 -17.65
C ILE A 730 3.96 13.51 -16.76
N VAL A 731 3.65 14.16 -15.64
CA VAL A 731 4.67 14.64 -14.69
C VAL A 731 5.29 13.46 -13.95
N ALA A 732 4.48 12.49 -13.53
CA ALA A 732 4.98 11.30 -12.84
C ALA A 732 5.94 10.48 -13.72
N ASP A 733 5.64 10.31 -15.01
CA ASP A 733 6.43 9.53 -15.98
C ASP A 733 7.83 10.14 -16.19
N ALA A 734 7.86 11.45 -16.47
CA ALA A 734 9.11 12.17 -16.66
C ALA A 734 9.98 12.20 -15.38
N TRP A 735 9.37 12.41 -14.21
CA TRP A 735 10.11 12.35 -12.94
C TRP A 735 10.58 10.93 -12.60
N ALA A 736 9.81 9.88 -12.92
CA ALA A 736 10.26 8.51 -12.71
C ALA A 736 11.54 8.23 -13.51
N THR A 737 11.61 8.71 -14.75
CA THR A 737 12.81 8.63 -15.58
C THR A 737 13.96 9.46 -15.00
N ALA A 738 13.70 10.73 -14.62
CA ALA A 738 14.70 11.61 -14.02
C ALA A 738 15.36 10.99 -12.78
N LEU A 739 14.53 10.41 -11.90
CA LEU A 739 14.96 9.80 -10.64
C LEU A 739 15.68 8.47 -10.85
N MET A 740 15.32 7.73 -11.91
CA MET A 740 16.08 6.55 -12.34
C MET A 740 17.50 6.95 -12.76
N VAL A 741 17.63 8.03 -13.54
CA VAL A 741 18.94 8.59 -13.96
C VAL A 741 19.76 9.05 -12.77
N ARG A 742 19.14 9.77 -11.82
CA ARG A 742 19.83 10.27 -10.60
C ARG A 742 20.35 9.16 -9.69
N GLY A 743 19.90 7.92 -9.85
CA GLY A 743 20.48 6.80 -9.15
C GLY A 743 20.38 6.94 -7.62
N ARG A 744 21.53 6.91 -6.96
CA ARG A 744 21.66 7.03 -5.50
C ARG A 744 21.17 8.38 -4.96
N ASP A 745 21.31 9.44 -5.74
CA ASP A 745 20.89 10.80 -5.37
C ASP A 745 19.41 11.05 -5.65
N GLY A 746 18.72 10.08 -6.27
CA GLY A 746 17.31 10.18 -6.62
C GLY A 746 16.41 10.55 -5.43
N LEU A 747 16.67 9.99 -4.24
CA LEU A 747 15.86 10.31 -3.05
C LEU A 747 15.99 11.79 -2.63
N ALA A 748 17.20 12.35 -2.74
CA ALA A 748 17.45 13.76 -2.43
C ALA A 748 16.84 14.67 -3.51
N ALA A 749 16.99 14.30 -4.78
CA ALA A 749 16.40 15.01 -5.91
C ALA A 749 14.86 15.04 -5.83
N ALA A 750 14.22 13.92 -5.50
CA ALA A 750 12.77 13.83 -5.31
C ALA A 750 12.29 14.78 -4.19
N ARG A 751 13.00 14.82 -3.06
CA ARG A 751 12.69 15.75 -1.96
C ARG A 751 12.85 17.21 -2.35
N ALA A 752 13.93 17.55 -3.04
CA ALA A 752 14.16 18.91 -3.52
C ALA A 752 13.09 19.36 -4.52
N ALA A 753 12.61 18.43 -5.36
CA ALA A 753 11.59 18.70 -6.36
C ALA A 753 10.15 18.64 -5.83
N GLY A 754 9.94 18.21 -4.57
CA GLY A 754 8.60 18.02 -3.99
C GLY A 754 7.83 16.84 -4.59
N VAL A 755 8.53 15.80 -5.05
CA VAL A 755 7.97 14.64 -5.75
C VAL A 755 7.84 13.45 -4.81
N GLU A 756 6.66 12.82 -4.82
CA GLU A 756 6.39 11.59 -4.07
C GLU A 756 6.87 10.38 -4.89
N ALA A 757 7.88 9.68 -4.41
CA ALA A 757 8.49 8.57 -5.15
C ALA A 757 8.85 7.38 -4.24
N LEU A 758 8.68 6.18 -4.79
CA LEU A 758 9.12 4.92 -4.22
C LEU A 758 10.29 4.37 -5.04
N PHE A 759 11.37 4.00 -4.37
CA PHE A 759 12.55 3.39 -4.99
C PHE A 759 12.66 1.93 -4.57
N VAL A 760 12.92 1.04 -5.53
CA VAL A 760 13.28 -0.34 -5.25
C VAL A 760 14.72 -0.57 -5.71
N ALA A 761 15.58 -1.10 -4.82
CA ALA A 761 16.99 -1.36 -5.11
C ALA A 761 17.23 -2.82 -5.56
N ARG A 762 18.30 -3.08 -6.33
CA ARG A 762 18.64 -4.44 -6.84
C ARG A 762 19.31 -5.36 -5.80
N GLU A 763 19.97 -4.81 -4.79
CA GLU A 763 20.41 -5.41 -3.50
C GLU A 763 21.15 -4.30 -2.71
N PRO A 764 21.54 -4.46 -1.43
CA PRO A 764 21.56 -3.34 -0.50
C PRO A 764 22.59 -2.29 -0.90
N LEU A 765 22.14 -1.07 -1.18
CA LEU A 765 22.94 0.11 -0.90
C LEU A 765 23.49 -0.07 0.52
N ALA A 766 24.81 -0.19 0.63
CA ALA A 766 25.53 -0.08 1.90
C ALA A 766 25.34 1.36 2.40
N MET A 767 24.17 1.60 2.98
CA MET A 767 23.90 2.80 3.75
C MET A 767 24.46 2.57 5.16
N PRO A 768 25.17 3.55 5.74
CA PRO A 768 25.58 3.47 7.13
C PRO A 768 24.35 3.23 8.05
N PRO A 769 24.53 2.64 9.25
CA PRO A 769 23.45 2.06 10.06
C PRO A 769 22.36 3.03 10.57
N THR A 770 22.41 4.30 10.20
CA THR A 770 21.46 5.34 10.60
C THR A 770 20.37 5.64 9.55
N ALA A 771 20.38 4.98 8.38
CA ALA A 771 19.51 5.36 7.26
C ALA A 771 18.79 4.19 6.56
N ARG A 772 18.32 3.17 7.29
CA ARG A 772 17.41 2.15 6.75
C ARG A 772 16.04 2.22 7.44
N ALA A 773 15.02 2.52 6.63
CA ALA A 773 13.60 2.62 6.98
C ALA A 773 13.24 3.66 8.05
N ALA A 774 13.33 4.95 7.71
CA ALA A 774 12.65 6.00 8.46
C ALA A 774 12.31 7.22 7.59
N ARG A 775 11.07 7.25 7.07
CA ARG A 775 10.12 8.38 7.16
C ARG A 775 8.99 8.24 6.14
N TRP A 776 7.92 7.57 6.57
CA TRP A 776 6.57 8.11 6.40
C TRP A 776 5.93 8.17 7.80
N LEU A 777 6.22 9.27 8.49
CA LEU A 777 5.52 9.76 9.68
C LEU A 777 6.02 11.20 9.91
N GLY A 778 5.17 12.18 9.62
CA GLY A 778 5.35 13.58 9.98
C GLY A 778 5.89 14.50 8.89
N ALA A 779 5.02 14.90 7.96
CA ALA A 779 5.12 16.16 7.22
C ALA A 779 3.87 17.01 7.46
N GLN A 780 3.56 17.29 8.73
CA GLN A 780 2.78 18.47 9.14
C GLN A 780 3.20 19.07 10.49
N LEU A 781 4.32 18.64 11.10
CA LEU A 781 4.82 19.22 12.35
C LEU A 781 6.34 19.35 12.31
N SER A 782 6.86 20.40 11.66
CA SER A 782 8.16 21.05 11.96
C SER A 782 8.50 22.09 10.88
N ASN A 783 7.78 23.21 10.84
CA ASN A 783 8.21 24.40 10.11
C ASN A 783 8.07 25.69 10.93
N HIS A 784 8.23 25.62 12.25
CA HIS A 784 8.09 26.79 13.14
C HIS A 784 9.17 26.98 14.21
N ARG A 785 10.35 26.35 14.07
CA ARG A 785 11.51 26.69 14.93
C ARG A 785 12.81 26.67 14.13
N ARG A 786 13.03 27.72 13.35
CA ARG A 786 14.36 28.26 12.96
C ARG A 786 14.17 29.51 12.07
N CYS A 787 13.62 30.56 12.68
CA CYS A 787 13.63 31.96 12.20
C CYS A 787 13.42 32.88 13.42
N ARG A 788 14.28 32.71 14.42
CA ARG A 788 14.62 33.73 15.41
C ARG A 788 16.11 33.47 15.71
N ASP A 789 16.89 34.54 15.72
CA ASP A 789 18.34 34.58 15.90
C ASP A 789 19.14 34.66 14.59
N ALA A 790 18.98 35.78 13.89
CA ALA A 790 20.06 36.57 13.30
C ALA A 790 19.48 37.76 12.50
N GLN A 791 19.18 38.85 13.20
CA GLN A 791 19.43 40.21 12.70
C GLN A 791 20.40 40.85 13.69
N PRO A 792 21.32 41.68 13.22
CA PRO A 792 20.99 43.06 12.87
C PRO A 792 20.61 43.28 11.40
#